data_AF-A0A5C6GMN6-F1
#
_entry.id   AF-A0A5C6GMN6-F1
#
_cell.length_a   1.000
_cell.length_b   1.000
_cell.length_c   1.000
_cell.angle_alpha   90.00
_cell.angle_beta   90.00
_cell.angle_gamma   90.00
#
_symmetry.space_group_name_H-M   'P 1'
#
loop_
_entity.id
_entity.type
_entity.pdbx_description
1 polymer ?
#
loop_
_entity_poly.entity_id
_entity_poly.type
_entity_poly.pdbx_seq_one_letter_code
_entity_poly.pdbx_strand_id
1 'polypeptide(L)'
;MTPMKSNLAPGREIAGCNPSRWIYELLNNNFTVCDLFERARHAKIDSTYTWDHAHKLAMNGNQSFSTASSRILSSICLDCHFHFVFQMTWDKAHNDGLCNRSQSAWPLLDNQFPCHHFVWVGSSPDPEIAQDSSKYCPLLAREHFVCSAPPCTFQLTLEISEPRMPQSWVSLLLDREAICEQLRTAKEQEPSRYQGATDEWAYQATLNLNTYLKNLLESAPEDARSISKRNKRFAVLFGPRCFAMFRQLEFIEQVELRDGVDEGSFTPSPPPPASGPHKVTETGTYRSYLEDVRAEVQCLIHKAGQAAEKPTIITPVLHAHLGCSEVPNAATNALVNTERYKLIGVLPNQTREIVVYAYKRQWHLLPSRRRALIDSIMGIANDIGDEALSDYAIIQSSLFDNQTYRPATNDDDGLVPQALNFLGLQPPNNYSADSLIQAFRQKLARDPADATTARSMLLLIAQNSNDDLYQAQLLMEADAKMSLATSRAILDLRATDVPWETAYEVAKKKIEASKSKEATQVYLDALEAIADHTYSPALKQASMELRRENGIYGAKGNGDDGPVNYALPVGLHNIGNTCYLNSLLQYLFTVKPIRDIVLNYDDVKLALDDESIHARLLGGNKMQMDRGEAVVAQACKSHIAKATTATNIELTG
;
A
#
# COMPACT_ATOMS: atom_id res chain seq x y z
N MET A 1 -0.90 -9.29 11.50
CA MET A 1 -1.54 -8.32 10.56
C MET A 1 -2.76 -7.72 11.26
N THR A 2 -3.05 -6.44 11.05
CA THR A 2 -4.22 -5.79 11.67
C THR A 2 -5.49 -6.09 10.88
N PRO A 3 -6.69 -6.02 11.49
CA PRO A 3 -7.96 -6.30 10.80
C PRO A 3 -8.21 -5.43 9.55
N MET A 4 -7.87 -4.14 9.59
CA MET A 4 -7.96 -3.28 8.39
C MET A 4 -6.97 -3.68 7.30
N LYS A 5 -5.79 -4.18 7.67
CA LYS A 5 -4.77 -4.60 6.70
C LYS A 5 -5.12 -5.92 6.02
N SER A 6 -5.94 -6.78 6.65
CA SER A 6 -6.47 -7.98 5.97
C SER A 6 -7.43 -7.66 4.82
N ASN A 7 -7.94 -6.43 4.72
CA ASN A 7 -8.75 -5.99 3.57
C ASN A 7 -7.93 -5.77 2.29
N LEU A 8 -6.60 -5.86 2.36
CA LEU A 8 -5.74 -6.03 1.17
C LEU A 8 -5.97 -7.45 0.63
N ALA A 9 -7.09 -7.63 -0.09
CA ALA A 9 -7.51 -8.92 -0.60
C ALA A 9 -6.49 -9.48 -1.61
N PRO A 10 -6.12 -10.77 -1.54
CA PRO A 10 -5.33 -11.41 -2.59
C PRO A 10 -6.04 -11.30 -3.93
N GLY A 11 -5.39 -10.73 -4.94
CA GLY A 11 -5.89 -10.63 -6.32
C GLY A 11 -6.55 -9.30 -6.71
N ARG A 12 -6.72 -8.35 -5.79
CA ARG A 12 -7.12 -6.97 -6.14
C ARG A 12 -5.87 -6.09 -6.26
N GLU A 13 -5.61 -5.57 -7.46
CA GLU A 13 -4.54 -4.61 -7.67
C GLU A 13 -4.98 -3.23 -7.16
N ILE A 14 -4.35 -2.75 -6.08
CA ILE A 14 -4.67 -1.46 -5.46
C ILE A 14 -3.39 -0.64 -5.35
N ALA A 15 -3.34 0.48 -6.06
CA ALA A 15 -2.21 1.40 -5.97
C ALA A 15 -2.15 2.04 -4.57
N GLY A 16 -0.94 2.30 -4.09
CA GLY A 16 -0.71 3.16 -2.93
C GLY A 16 0.11 4.39 -3.26
N CYS A 17 0.44 5.18 -2.24
CA CYS A 17 1.29 6.34 -2.38
C CYS A 17 2.07 6.68 -1.10
N ASN A 18 3.12 7.48 -1.25
CA ASN A 18 3.85 8.10 -0.16
C ASN A 18 2.96 9.12 0.60
N PRO A 19 3.09 9.25 1.93
CA PRO A 19 2.30 10.19 2.71
C PRO A 19 2.35 11.66 2.24
N SER A 20 3.49 12.15 1.74
CA SER A 20 3.57 13.53 1.22
C SER A 20 2.69 13.70 -0.02
N ARG A 21 2.64 12.68 -0.89
CA ARG A 21 1.73 12.63 -2.05
C ARG A 21 0.28 12.58 -1.58
N TRP A 22 -0.02 11.73 -0.60
CA TRP A 22 -1.36 11.62 -0.02
C TRP A 22 -1.85 12.97 0.55
N ILE A 23 -1.02 13.67 1.32
CA ILE A 23 -1.35 15.00 1.86
C ILE A 23 -1.60 16.00 0.73
N TYR A 24 -0.73 16.03 -0.29
CA TYR A 24 -0.89 16.92 -1.44
C TYR A 24 -2.23 16.66 -2.15
N GLU A 25 -2.56 15.41 -2.43
CA GLU A 25 -3.79 15.04 -3.13
C GLU A 25 -5.06 15.35 -2.31
N LEU A 26 -5.02 15.11 -1.00
CA LEU A 26 -6.08 15.50 -0.08
C LEU A 26 -6.35 17.00 -0.15
N LEU A 27 -5.30 17.81 -0.02
CA LEU A 27 -5.43 19.27 0.00
C LEU A 27 -5.85 19.85 -1.35
N ASN A 28 -5.74 19.10 -2.45
CA ASN A 28 -6.07 19.55 -3.80
C ASN A 28 -7.25 18.78 -4.44
N ASN A 29 -8.04 18.06 -3.65
CA ASN A 29 -9.23 17.30 -4.10
C ASN A 29 -8.96 16.29 -5.24
N ASN A 30 -7.77 15.70 -5.26
CA ASN A 30 -7.28 14.94 -6.41
C ASN A 30 -6.57 13.65 -6.00
N PHE A 31 -7.25 12.81 -5.21
CA PHE A 31 -6.73 11.49 -4.86
C PHE A 31 -6.55 10.61 -6.09
N THR A 32 -5.40 9.93 -6.16
CA THR A 32 -5.13 8.88 -7.16
C THR A 32 -5.40 7.49 -6.64
N VAL A 33 -5.52 7.34 -5.31
CA VAL A 33 -5.62 6.04 -4.62
C VAL A 33 -7.01 5.75 -4.04
N CYS A 34 -7.93 6.72 -4.04
CA CYS A 34 -9.34 6.52 -3.67
C CYS A 34 -10.27 7.47 -4.41
N ASP A 35 -11.57 7.14 -4.41
CA ASP A 35 -12.62 7.84 -5.17
C ASP A 35 -13.36 8.92 -4.37
N LEU A 36 -12.91 9.23 -3.15
CA LEU A 36 -13.58 10.14 -2.20
C LEU A 36 -14.04 11.44 -2.87
N PHE A 37 -13.13 12.11 -3.60
CA PHE A 37 -13.42 13.39 -4.23
C PHE A 37 -14.34 13.26 -5.45
N GLU A 38 -14.32 12.13 -6.14
CA GLU A 38 -15.28 11.84 -7.21
C GLU A 38 -16.69 11.69 -6.62
N ARG A 39 -16.84 10.90 -5.56
CA ARG A 39 -18.12 10.75 -4.85
C ARG A 39 -18.62 12.08 -4.30
N ALA A 40 -17.75 12.86 -3.67
CA ALA A 40 -18.12 14.16 -3.12
C ALA A 40 -18.57 15.17 -4.19
N ARG A 41 -17.94 15.20 -5.37
CA ARG A 41 -18.36 16.05 -6.50
C ARG A 41 -19.75 15.70 -7.04
N HIS A 42 -20.21 14.46 -6.84
CA HIS A 42 -21.55 14.01 -7.23
C HIS A 42 -22.59 14.08 -6.11
N ALA A 43 -22.15 14.32 -4.86
CA ALA A 43 -23.04 14.39 -3.71
C ALA A 43 -23.88 15.67 -3.72
N LYS A 44 -25.14 15.57 -3.29
CA LYS A 44 -25.96 16.74 -2.97
C LYS A 44 -25.63 17.15 -1.55
N ILE A 45 -24.86 18.21 -1.41
CA ILE A 45 -24.48 18.77 -0.11
C ILE A 45 -25.44 19.93 0.19
N ASP A 46 -25.92 20.05 1.43
CA ASP A 46 -26.80 21.13 1.86
C ASP A 46 -26.03 22.45 2.08
N SER A 47 -24.71 22.36 2.20
CA SER A 47 -23.77 23.48 2.22
C SER A 47 -23.64 24.19 0.86
N THR A 48 -23.70 25.52 0.88
CA THR A 48 -23.42 26.37 -0.29
C THR A 48 -21.92 26.66 -0.47
N TYR A 49 -21.06 26.22 0.46
CA TYR A 49 -19.61 26.35 0.29
C TYR A 49 -19.14 25.38 -0.79
N THR A 50 -18.44 25.92 -1.79
CA THR A 50 -17.80 25.09 -2.82
C THR A 50 -16.65 24.33 -2.18
N TRP A 51 -16.76 23.00 -2.14
CA TRP A 51 -15.70 22.10 -1.68
C TRP A 51 -14.53 22.01 -2.67
N ASP A 52 -14.78 22.31 -3.95
CA ASP A 52 -13.82 22.11 -5.04
C ASP A 52 -12.78 23.25 -5.16
N HIS A 53 -11.92 23.34 -4.16
CA HIS A 53 -10.78 24.27 -4.11
C HIS A 53 -9.62 23.64 -3.31
N ALA A 54 -8.44 24.25 -3.38
CA ALA A 54 -7.32 23.82 -2.55
C ALA A 54 -7.58 24.16 -1.07
N HIS A 55 -7.52 23.16 -0.19
CA HIS A 55 -7.81 23.28 1.22
C HIS A 55 -6.64 23.89 2.00
N LYS A 56 -6.97 24.79 2.93
CA LYS A 56 -6.06 25.28 3.97
C LYS A 56 -6.62 24.88 5.33
N LEU A 57 -6.08 23.80 5.88
CA LEU A 57 -6.59 23.20 7.10
C LEU A 57 -5.95 23.84 8.34
N ALA A 58 -6.80 24.33 9.25
CA ALA A 58 -6.42 24.88 10.54
C ALA A 58 -6.84 23.94 11.68
N MET A 59 -6.02 23.85 12.72
CA MET A 59 -6.22 22.92 13.83
C MET A 59 -7.41 23.32 14.70
N ASN A 60 -8.25 22.35 15.06
CA ASN A 60 -9.18 22.46 16.19
C ASN A 60 -8.54 21.81 17.43
N GLY A 61 -7.93 22.65 18.27
CA GLY A 61 -6.97 22.19 19.30
C GLY A 61 -7.57 21.33 20.41
N ASN A 62 -8.79 21.60 20.86
CA ASN A 62 -9.40 20.89 21.99
C ASN A 62 -9.85 19.46 21.66
N GLN A 63 -9.95 19.14 20.38
CA GLN A 63 -10.37 17.83 19.87
C GLN A 63 -9.18 17.00 19.34
N SER A 64 -7.97 17.58 19.35
CA SER A 64 -6.76 16.91 18.89
C SER A 64 -5.99 16.33 20.07
N PHE A 65 -5.54 15.09 19.96
CA PHE A 65 -4.77 14.44 21.03
C PHE A 65 -3.79 13.39 20.51
N SER A 66 -2.90 12.97 21.40
CA SER A 66 -1.94 11.90 21.13
C SER A 66 -1.79 11.02 22.36
N THR A 67 -1.76 9.71 22.12
CA THR A 67 -1.46 8.67 23.09
C THR A 67 -0.22 7.90 22.63
N ALA A 68 0.15 6.83 23.35
CA ALA A 68 1.29 5.99 22.97
C ALA A 68 1.08 5.21 21.66
N SER A 69 -0.17 5.06 21.18
CA SER A 69 -0.50 4.21 20.02
C SER A 69 -1.61 4.75 19.13
N SER A 70 -2.03 5.99 19.36
CA SER A 70 -3.06 6.66 18.58
C SER A 70 -2.87 8.17 18.60
N ARG A 71 -3.20 8.84 17.51
CA ARG A 71 -3.26 10.31 17.38
C ARG A 71 -4.54 10.69 16.69
N ILE A 72 -5.22 11.72 17.20
CA ILE A 72 -6.34 12.36 16.53
C ILE A 72 -5.97 13.80 16.25
N LEU A 73 -6.17 14.23 15.02
CA LEU A 73 -5.99 15.60 14.57
C LEU A 73 -7.30 16.09 13.98
N SER A 74 -7.99 16.98 14.68
CA SER A 74 -9.21 17.64 14.21
C SER A 74 -8.84 18.96 13.55
N SER A 75 -9.47 19.27 12.42
CA SER A 75 -9.17 20.46 11.64
C SER A 75 -10.37 20.95 10.83
N ILE A 76 -10.30 22.22 10.46
CA ILE A 76 -11.30 22.91 9.64
C ILE A 76 -10.61 23.56 8.44
N CYS A 77 -11.25 23.53 7.28
CA CYS A 77 -10.80 24.32 6.14
C CYS A 77 -11.16 25.80 6.29
N LEU A 78 -10.17 26.68 6.17
CA LEU A 78 -10.34 28.15 6.32
C LEU A 78 -11.25 28.78 5.26
N ASP A 79 -11.52 28.08 4.16
CA ASP A 79 -12.26 28.62 3.01
C ASP A 79 -13.67 28.01 2.88
N CYS A 80 -13.82 26.67 2.93
CA CYS A 80 -15.11 26.00 2.80
C CYS A 80 -15.73 25.56 4.14
N HIS A 81 -15.00 25.66 5.25
CA HIS A 81 -15.44 25.30 6.60
C HIS A 81 -15.78 23.82 6.83
N PHE A 82 -15.50 22.94 5.87
CA PHE A 82 -15.59 21.50 6.09
C PHE A 82 -14.55 21.07 7.12
N HIS A 83 -14.93 20.10 7.94
CA HIS A 83 -14.09 19.57 9.01
C HIS A 83 -13.46 18.26 8.58
N PHE A 84 -12.15 18.14 8.80
CA PHE A 84 -11.33 16.98 8.48
C PHE A 84 -10.72 16.44 9.77
N VAL A 85 -11.04 15.21 10.11
CA VAL A 85 -10.51 14.52 11.29
C VAL A 85 -9.64 13.35 10.85
N PHE A 86 -8.37 13.39 11.27
CA PHE A 86 -7.39 12.35 10.98
C PHE A 86 -7.19 11.49 12.22
N GLN A 87 -7.61 10.24 12.16
CA GLN A 87 -7.41 9.26 13.23
C GLN A 87 -6.30 8.29 12.83
N MET A 88 -5.14 8.40 13.47
CA MET A 88 -3.97 7.57 13.20
C MET A 88 -3.82 6.58 14.32
N THR A 89 -3.74 5.28 14.00
CA THR A 89 -3.63 4.22 15.01
C THR A 89 -2.59 3.19 14.59
N TRP A 90 -1.97 2.55 15.58
CA TRP A 90 -1.08 1.43 15.35
C TRP A 90 -1.07 0.52 16.58
N ASP A 91 -0.58 -0.70 16.39
CA ASP A 91 -0.46 -1.65 17.49
C ASP A 91 0.77 -1.32 18.33
N LYS A 92 0.54 -0.96 19.60
CA LYS A 92 1.57 -0.62 20.58
C LYS A 92 2.59 -1.74 20.78
N ALA A 93 2.17 -3.00 20.68
CA ALA A 93 3.07 -4.15 20.81
C ALA A 93 4.03 -4.32 19.63
N HIS A 94 3.75 -3.64 18.50
CA HIS A 94 4.51 -3.73 17.26
C HIS A 94 5.15 -2.40 16.86
N ASN A 95 5.50 -1.55 17.84
CA ASN A 95 6.14 -0.25 17.59
C ASN A 95 7.46 -0.37 16.79
N ASP A 96 8.28 -1.39 17.09
CA ASP A 96 9.56 -1.60 16.39
C ASP A 96 9.38 -2.01 14.92
N GLY A 97 8.18 -2.50 14.56
CA GLY A 97 7.81 -2.85 13.19
C GLY A 97 7.29 -1.67 12.36
N LEU A 98 7.18 -0.47 12.93
CA LEU A 98 6.73 0.72 12.20
C LEU A 98 7.79 1.20 11.22
N CYS A 99 7.33 1.79 10.12
CA CYS A 99 8.22 2.44 9.16
C CYS A 99 8.95 3.60 9.83
N ASN A 100 10.24 3.74 9.57
CA ASN A 100 11.07 4.75 10.21
C ASN A 100 12.15 5.26 9.25
N ARG A 101 12.27 6.58 9.13
CA ARG A 101 13.26 7.25 8.27
C ARG A 101 14.70 6.85 8.58
N SER A 102 15.01 6.43 9.81
CA SER A 102 16.34 5.90 10.16
C SER A 102 16.74 4.65 9.38
N GLN A 103 15.78 3.93 8.78
CA GLN A 103 16.02 2.78 7.91
C GLN A 103 16.40 3.18 6.47
N SER A 104 16.40 4.48 6.15
CA SER A 104 16.78 4.98 4.83
C SER A 104 18.25 4.73 4.56
N ALA A 105 18.55 4.02 3.47
CA ALA A 105 19.90 3.74 3.02
C ALA A 105 19.93 3.63 1.49
N TRP A 106 21.12 3.82 0.92
CA TRP A 106 21.35 3.59 -0.50
C TRP A 106 22.47 2.55 -0.70
N PRO A 107 22.23 1.47 -1.46
CA PRO A 107 20.94 1.05 -2.04
C PRO A 107 19.96 0.56 -0.96
N LEU A 108 18.65 0.74 -1.22
CA LEU A 108 17.61 0.33 -0.28
C LEU A 108 17.42 -1.20 -0.30
N LEU A 109 17.48 -1.84 0.87
CA LEU A 109 17.26 -3.28 1.03
C LEU A 109 15.76 -3.62 1.10
N ASP A 110 15.39 -4.87 0.81
CA ASP A 110 13.97 -5.29 0.74
C ASP A 110 13.26 -5.33 2.10
N ASN A 111 14.03 -5.45 3.17
CA ASN A 111 13.55 -5.45 4.56
C ASN A 111 13.62 -4.07 5.23
N GLN A 112 13.94 -3.01 4.48
CA GLN A 112 13.98 -1.63 4.99
C GLN A 112 12.71 -0.87 4.61
N PHE A 113 12.10 -0.21 5.60
CA PHE A 113 10.85 0.51 5.46
C PHE A 113 11.01 1.98 5.91
N PRO A 114 11.65 2.83 5.09
CA PRO A 114 12.05 4.20 5.48
C PRO A 114 10.86 5.16 5.68
N CYS A 115 9.69 4.86 5.13
CA CYS A 115 8.50 5.68 5.29
C CYS A 115 7.24 4.82 5.18
N HIS A 116 6.10 5.36 5.60
CA HIS A 116 4.82 4.72 5.31
C HIS A 116 4.53 4.75 3.80
N HIS A 117 3.68 3.83 3.35
CA HIS A 117 3.14 3.81 2.00
C HIS A 117 1.66 3.45 2.10
N PHE A 118 0.78 4.42 1.87
CA PHE A 118 -0.65 4.28 2.12
C PHE A 118 -1.38 3.66 0.96
N VAL A 119 -2.21 2.66 1.29
CA VAL A 119 -3.14 2.02 0.37
C VAL A 119 -4.53 2.19 0.95
N TRP A 120 -5.48 2.59 0.11
CA TRP A 120 -6.89 2.70 0.49
C TRP A 120 -7.51 1.30 0.59
N VAL A 121 -8.15 1.00 1.71
CA VAL A 121 -8.76 -0.32 1.99
C VAL A 121 -10.28 -0.29 2.05
N GLY A 122 -10.88 0.86 1.72
CA GLY A 122 -12.33 1.04 1.58
C GLY A 122 -12.86 2.25 2.35
N SER A 123 -14.14 2.53 2.12
CA SER A 123 -14.94 3.50 2.85
C SER A 123 -15.93 2.79 3.78
N SER A 124 -16.33 3.43 4.87
CA SER A 124 -17.52 2.95 5.61
C SER A 124 -18.77 3.06 4.73
N PRO A 125 -19.71 2.11 4.85
CA PRO A 125 -20.93 2.11 4.05
C PRO A 125 -21.91 3.20 4.54
N ASP A 126 -22.75 3.72 3.63
CA ASP A 126 -23.71 4.80 3.92
C ASP A 126 -24.58 4.58 5.18
N PRO A 127 -25.08 3.36 5.49
CA PRO A 127 -25.86 3.14 6.71
C PRO A 127 -25.06 3.37 8.00
N GLU A 128 -23.76 3.05 8.01
CA GLU A 128 -22.88 3.28 9.16
C GLU A 128 -22.60 4.78 9.30
N ILE A 129 -22.33 5.47 8.19
CA ILE A 129 -22.17 6.93 8.17
C ILE A 129 -23.45 7.60 8.68
N ALA A 130 -24.62 7.18 8.21
CA ALA A 130 -25.91 7.74 8.63
C ALA A 130 -26.22 7.47 10.11
N GLN A 131 -25.76 6.35 10.66
CA GLN A 131 -25.92 6.03 12.09
C GLN A 131 -25.07 6.94 12.98
N ASP A 132 -23.84 7.25 12.53
CA ASP A 132 -22.91 8.11 13.27
C ASP A 132 -23.15 9.61 12.99
N SER A 133 -23.86 9.94 11.91
CA SER A 133 -24.19 11.30 11.53
C SER A 133 -25.27 11.88 12.44
N SER A 134 -25.02 13.07 12.96
CA SER A 134 -25.95 13.82 13.80
C SER A 134 -25.82 15.31 13.55
N LYS A 135 -26.69 16.12 14.17
CA LYS A 135 -26.54 17.59 14.10
C LYS A 135 -25.19 18.08 14.65
N TYR A 136 -24.56 17.32 15.54
CA TYR A 136 -23.26 17.68 16.14
C TYR A 136 -22.07 17.30 15.27
N CYS A 137 -22.23 16.26 14.45
CA CYS A 137 -21.23 15.78 13.51
C CYS A 137 -21.95 15.32 12.24
N PRO A 138 -22.24 16.22 11.29
CA PRO A 138 -22.88 15.86 10.02
C PRO A 138 -21.85 15.16 9.12
N LEU A 139 -21.60 13.89 9.40
CA LEU A 139 -20.57 13.07 8.75
C LEU A 139 -20.94 12.81 7.28
N LEU A 140 -19.99 13.03 6.38
CA LEU A 140 -20.12 12.82 4.93
C LEU A 140 -19.36 11.60 4.44
N ALA A 141 -18.15 11.41 4.96
CA ALA A 141 -17.26 10.35 4.49
C ALA A 141 -16.36 9.86 5.62
N ARG A 142 -16.06 8.57 5.58
CA ARG A 142 -15.07 7.91 6.43
C ARG A 142 -14.25 6.96 5.55
N GLU A 143 -12.99 7.31 5.36
CA GLU A 143 -12.06 6.62 4.46
C GLU A 143 -10.94 5.95 5.24
N HIS A 144 -10.58 4.74 4.83
CA HIS A 144 -9.62 3.91 5.54
C HIS A 144 -8.36 3.65 4.71
N PHE A 145 -7.21 3.93 5.32
CA PHE A 145 -5.89 3.73 4.73
C PHE A 145 -5.00 2.91 5.65
N VAL A 146 -4.16 2.06 5.06
CA VAL A 146 -3.18 1.24 5.79
C VAL A 146 -1.78 1.38 5.19
N CYS A 147 -0.75 1.21 6.01
CA CYS A 147 0.62 1.08 5.49
C CYS A 147 0.83 -0.28 4.81
N SER A 148 1.32 -0.29 3.56
CA SER A 148 1.58 -1.52 2.80
C SER A 148 2.86 -2.26 3.22
N ALA A 149 3.73 -1.66 4.02
CA ALA A 149 4.94 -2.31 4.53
C ALA A 149 4.56 -3.52 5.40
N PRO A 150 5.03 -4.75 5.14
CA PRO A 150 4.57 -5.96 5.84
C PRO A 150 4.58 -5.88 7.38
N PRO A 151 5.65 -5.43 8.06
CA PRO A 151 5.68 -5.39 9.53
C PRO A 151 4.90 -4.21 10.12
N CYS A 152 4.57 -3.19 9.34
CA CYS A 152 3.96 -1.96 9.85
C CYS A 152 2.46 -2.14 10.13
N THR A 153 2.04 -1.74 11.32
CA THR A 153 0.64 -1.80 11.79
C THR A 153 -0.10 -0.47 11.68
N PHE A 154 0.56 0.57 11.17
CA PHE A 154 0.02 1.92 11.04
C PHE A 154 -1.21 1.97 10.11
N GLN A 155 -2.25 2.64 10.60
CA GLN A 155 -3.54 2.87 9.94
C GLN A 155 -3.93 4.33 10.09
N LEU A 156 -4.65 4.84 9.09
CA LEU A 156 -5.21 6.18 9.06
C LEU A 156 -6.68 6.09 8.65
N THR A 157 -7.57 6.61 9.49
CA THR A 157 -8.96 6.88 9.14
C THR A 157 -9.13 8.38 8.94
N LEU A 158 -9.66 8.78 7.79
CA LEU A 158 -10.00 10.16 7.45
C LEU A 158 -11.52 10.29 7.53
N GLU A 159 -12.01 11.15 8.41
CA GLU A 159 -13.42 11.53 8.48
C GLU A 159 -13.60 12.96 7.97
N ILE A 160 -14.66 13.18 7.19
CA ILE A 160 -15.04 14.49 6.70
C ILE A 160 -16.50 14.77 7.05
N SER A 161 -16.78 15.97 7.55
CA SER A 161 -18.13 16.41 7.93
C SER A 161 -18.44 17.82 7.45
N GLU A 162 -19.72 18.11 7.23
CA GLU A 162 -20.22 19.42 6.81
C GLU A 162 -19.97 20.51 7.86
N PRO A 163 -19.95 21.80 7.46
CA PRO A 163 -20.02 22.91 8.39
C PRO A 163 -21.24 22.79 9.32
N ARG A 164 -21.06 23.18 10.58
CA ARG A 164 -22.10 23.19 11.61
C ARG A 164 -22.98 24.43 11.47
N MET A 165 -22.42 25.56 11.03
CA MET A 165 -23.20 26.75 10.75
C MET A 165 -23.81 26.68 9.34
N PRO A 166 -25.14 26.64 9.21
CA PRO A 166 -25.78 26.73 7.91
C PRO A 166 -25.51 28.10 7.27
N GLN A 167 -25.59 28.17 5.94
CA GLN A 167 -25.31 29.41 5.20
C GLN A 167 -26.18 30.59 5.65
N SER A 168 -27.43 30.33 6.06
CA SER A 168 -28.33 31.36 6.56
C SER A 168 -27.74 32.10 7.76
N TRP A 169 -27.01 31.43 8.65
CA TRP A 169 -26.35 32.07 9.78
C TRP A 169 -25.19 32.94 9.33
N VAL A 170 -24.38 32.44 8.40
CA VAL A 170 -23.24 33.18 7.85
C VAL A 170 -23.72 34.48 7.20
N SER A 171 -24.79 34.40 6.39
CA SER A 171 -25.41 35.58 5.77
C SER A 171 -25.89 36.57 6.83
N LEU A 172 -26.57 36.12 7.89
CA LEU A 172 -27.02 37.00 8.98
C LEU A 172 -25.86 37.68 9.73
N LEU A 173 -24.77 36.96 9.97
CA LEU A 173 -23.59 37.46 10.69
C LEU A 173 -22.78 38.47 9.86
N LEU A 174 -22.80 38.35 8.54
CA LEU A 174 -22.02 39.19 7.62
C LEU A 174 -22.85 40.30 6.95
N ASP A 175 -24.17 40.32 7.13
CA ASP A 175 -25.07 41.35 6.59
C ASP A 175 -24.93 42.67 7.37
N ARG A 176 -23.91 43.44 6.96
CA ARG A 176 -23.58 44.75 7.54
C ARG A 176 -24.68 45.77 7.31
N GLU A 177 -25.32 45.75 6.14
CA GLU A 177 -26.35 46.71 5.77
C GLU A 177 -27.56 46.57 6.68
N ALA A 178 -28.04 45.34 6.90
CA ALA A 178 -29.15 45.10 7.81
C ALA A 178 -28.79 45.41 9.27
N ILE A 179 -27.54 45.20 9.71
CA ILE A 179 -27.11 45.63 11.07
C ILE A 179 -27.13 47.15 11.21
N CYS A 180 -26.62 47.88 10.22
CA CYS A 180 -26.64 49.33 10.21
C CYS A 180 -28.06 49.88 10.18
N GLU A 181 -28.96 49.26 9.41
CA GLU A 181 -30.38 49.63 9.38
C GLU A 181 -31.02 49.43 10.76
N GLN A 182 -30.80 48.26 11.38
CA GLN A 182 -31.30 47.96 12.72
C GLN A 182 -30.78 48.97 13.75
N LEU A 183 -29.51 49.37 13.64
CA LEU A 183 -28.92 50.41 14.50
C LEU A 183 -29.58 51.77 14.28
N ARG A 184 -29.88 52.14 13.03
CA ARG A 184 -30.55 53.40 12.70
C ARG A 184 -31.95 53.44 13.29
N THR A 185 -32.75 52.39 13.06
CA THR A 185 -34.09 52.25 13.65
C THR A 185 -34.05 52.32 15.17
N ALA A 186 -33.07 51.65 15.81
CA ALA A 186 -32.91 51.69 17.26
C ALA A 186 -32.55 53.09 17.79
N LYS A 187 -31.72 53.86 17.06
CA LYS A 187 -31.39 55.26 17.38
C LYS A 187 -32.59 56.19 17.22
N GLU A 188 -33.43 55.98 16.21
CA GLU A 188 -34.65 56.77 16.00
C GLU A 188 -35.68 56.53 17.10
N GLN A 189 -35.87 55.27 17.50
CA GLN A 189 -36.85 54.88 18.52
C GLN A 189 -36.39 55.23 19.95
N GLU A 190 -35.11 55.04 20.28
CA GLU A 190 -34.56 55.28 21.62
C GLU A 190 -33.24 56.09 21.57
N PRO A 191 -33.25 57.38 21.16
CA PRO A 191 -32.03 58.16 20.92
C PRO A 191 -31.06 58.21 22.11
N SER A 192 -31.58 58.48 23.32
CA SER A 192 -30.79 58.56 24.54
C SER A 192 -30.11 57.22 24.88
N ARG A 193 -30.73 56.10 24.53
CA ARG A 193 -30.20 54.77 24.81
C ARG A 193 -29.02 54.44 23.90
N TYR A 194 -29.05 54.85 22.64
CA TYR A 194 -28.05 54.50 21.63
C TYR A 194 -27.08 55.63 21.27
N GLN A 195 -27.00 56.69 22.08
CA GLN A 195 -26.16 57.88 21.84
C GLN A 195 -24.69 57.58 21.50
N GLY A 196 -24.10 56.54 22.09
CA GLY A 196 -22.69 56.14 21.87
C GLY A 196 -22.49 55.01 20.85
N ALA A 197 -23.54 54.54 20.19
CA ALA A 197 -23.45 53.44 19.22
C ALA A 197 -23.03 53.96 17.84
N THR A 198 -22.12 53.27 17.17
CA THR A 198 -21.56 53.64 15.87
C THR A 198 -21.72 52.51 14.86
N ASP A 199 -21.61 52.83 13.58
CA ASP A 199 -21.75 51.86 12.48
C ASP A 199 -20.65 50.79 12.50
N GLU A 200 -19.55 51.03 13.23
CA GLU A 200 -18.51 50.03 13.54
C GLU A 200 -19.07 48.76 14.21
N TRP A 201 -20.24 48.84 14.86
CA TRP A 201 -20.91 47.66 15.41
C TRP A 201 -21.22 46.62 14.33
N ALA A 202 -21.50 47.03 13.09
CA ALA A 202 -21.78 46.10 11.98
C ALA A 202 -20.63 45.11 11.71
N TYR A 203 -19.41 45.42 12.12
CA TYR A 203 -18.23 44.57 11.96
C TYR A 203 -17.97 43.63 13.14
N GLN A 204 -18.87 43.62 14.13
CA GLN A 204 -18.61 42.98 15.42
C GLN A 204 -19.51 41.77 15.68
N ALA A 205 -20.47 41.44 14.80
CA ALA A 205 -21.37 40.31 14.99
C ALA A 205 -20.63 38.98 15.21
N THR A 206 -19.67 38.65 14.35
CA THR A 206 -18.82 37.45 14.47
C THR A 206 -17.97 37.46 15.74
N LEU A 207 -17.37 38.61 16.08
CA LEU A 207 -16.57 38.79 17.32
C LEU A 207 -17.41 38.58 18.58
N ASN A 208 -18.63 39.11 18.62
CA ASN A 208 -19.54 38.95 19.77
C ASN A 208 -20.04 37.49 19.86
N LEU A 209 -20.38 36.85 18.73
CA LEU A 209 -20.76 35.43 18.74
C LEU A 209 -19.62 34.54 19.23
N ASN A 210 -18.39 34.75 18.74
CA ASN A 210 -17.20 34.04 19.24
C ASN A 210 -16.99 34.24 20.75
N THR A 211 -17.30 35.44 21.27
CA THR A 211 -17.24 35.72 22.71
C THR A 211 -18.31 34.94 23.48
N TYR A 212 -19.55 34.90 22.97
CA TYR A 212 -20.61 34.11 23.59
C TYR A 212 -20.28 32.61 23.59
N LEU A 213 -19.78 32.08 22.48
CA LEU A 213 -19.37 30.67 22.38
C LEU A 213 -18.17 30.35 23.28
N LYS A 214 -17.19 31.26 23.38
CA LYS A 214 -16.08 31.11 24.32
C LYS A 214 -16.58 31.04 25.75
N ASN A 215 -17.40 32.00 26.16
CA ASN A 215 -17.95 32.04 27.52
C ASN A 215 -18.79 30.80 27.79
N LEU A 216 -19.58 30.34 26.82
CA LEU A 216 -20.39 29.13 26.92
C LEU A 216 -19.52 27.87 27.13
N LEU A 217 -18.36 27.77 26.47
CA LEU A 217 -17.44 26.64 26.60
C LEU A 217 -16.63 26.66 27.91
N GLU A 218 -16.44 27.83 28.51
CA GLU A 218 -15.62 28.05 29.72
C GLU A 218 -16.45 28.18 31.02
N SER A 219 -17.74 28.47 30.94
CA SER A 219 -18.61 28.66 32.12
C SER A 219 -19.08 27.34 32.71
N ALA A 220 -19.15 27.26 34.03
CA ALA A 220 -19.90 26.23 34.72
C ALA A 220 -21.42 26.56 34.68
N PRO A 221 -22.32 25.57 34.84
CA PRO A 221 -23.77 25.81 34.85
C PRO A 221 -24.21 26.90 35.85
N GLU A 222 -23.56 26.96 37.01
CA GLU A 222 -23.80 27.96 38.06
C GLU A 222 -23.37 29.40 37.69
N ASP A 223 -22.45 29.55 36.74
CA ASP A 223 -21.88 30.83 36.31
C ASP A 223 -22.53 31.36 35.01
N ALA A 224 -23.42 30.57 34.40
CA ALA A 224 -24.04 30.90 33.13
C ALA A 224 -24.94 32.15 33.24
N ARG A 225 -24.49 33.25 32.62
CA ARG A 225 -25.24 34.52 32.61
C ARG A 225 -26.14 34.64 31.40
N SER A 226 -27.40 34.96 31.62
CA SER A 226 -28.37 35.23 30.57
C SER A 226 -28.06 36.51 29.78
N ILE A 227 -28.30 36.47 28.48
CA ILE A 227 -28.19 37.61 27.57
C ILE A 227 -29.58 38.18 27.39
N SER A 228 -29.85 39.36 27.94
CA SER A 228 -31.12 40.05 27.75
C SER A 228 -31.33 40.41 26.26
N LYS A 229 -32.53 40.17 25.73
CA LYS A 229 -32.96 40.60 24.40
C LYS A 229 -32.93 42.13 24.25
N ARG A 230 -33.06 42.86 25.37
CA ARG A 230 -32.89 44.31 25.48
C ARG A 230 -31.40 44.74 25.58
N ASN A 231 -30.42 43.85 25.64
CA ASN A 231 -29.03 44.30 25.61
C ASN A 231 -28.77 45.06 24.29
N LYS A 232 -28.32 46.32 24.38
CA LYS A 232 -28.20 47.24 23.22
C LYS A 232 -27.45 46.61 22.06
N ARG A 233 -26.37 45.90 22.37
CA ARG A 233 -25.47 45.30 21.38
C ARG A 233 -26.04 44.01 20.83
N PHE A 234 -26.61 43.16 21.69
CA PHE A 234 -27.29 41.95 21.24
C PHE A 234 -28.49 42.26 20.32
N ALA A 235 -29.32 43.23 20.70
CA ALA A 235 -30.50 43.63 19.94
C ALA A 235 -30.16 44.15 18.54
N VAL A 236 -29.07 44.91 18.40
CA VAL A 236 -28.62 45.46 17.11
C VAL A 236 -27.90 44.42 16.25
N LEU A 237 -26.96 43.66 16.83
CA LEU A 237 -26.14 42.72 16.05
C LEU A 237 -26.92 41.46 15.64
N PHE A 238 -27.75 40.94 16.54
CA PHE A 238 -28.46 39.69 16.36
C PHE A 238 -29.95 39.96 16.21
N GLY A 239 -30.61 40.43 17.26
CA GLY A 239 -32.05 40.72 17.26
C GLY A 239 -32.92 39.54 16.81
N PRO A 240 -34.22 39.79 16.55
CA PRO A 240 -35.18 38.73 16.19
C PRO A 240 -34.77 37.87 15.00
N ARG A 241 -34.10 38.48 14.00
CA ARG A 241 -33.59 37.78 12.79
C ARG A 241 -32.62 36.64 13.11
N CYS A 242 -31.93 36.70 14.25
CA CYS A 242 -30.94 35.71 14.68
C CYS A 242 -31.43 34.80 15.82
N PHE A 243 -32.65 34.96 16.35
CA PHE A 243 -33.12 34.16 17.49
C PHE A 243 -33.16 32.65 17.18
N ALA A 244 -33.48 32.28 15.93
CA ALA A 244 -33.43 30.89 15.49
C ALA A 244 -32.03 30.28 15.62
N MET A 245 -30.97 31.05 15.34
CA MET A 245 -29.58 30.61 15.52
C MET A 245 -29.28 30.32 16.99
N PHE A 246 -29.65 31.20 17.92
CA PHE A 246 -29.43 30.96 19.35
C PHE A 246 -30.19 29.74 19.88
N ARG A 247 -31.41 29.49 19.41
CA ARG A 247 -32.16 28.27 19.74
C ARG A 247 -31.48 27.00 19.21
N GLN A 248 -30.95 27.03 18.00
CA GLN A 248 -30.22 25.91 17.40
C GLN A 248 -28.83 25.71 18.04
N LEU A 249 -28.24 26.76 18.61
CA LEU A 249 -27.10 26.70 19.53
C LEU A 249 -27.49 26.25 20.95
N GLU A 250 -28.74 25.84 21.16
CA GLU A 250 -29.28 25.33 22.44
C GLU A 250 -29.23 26.34 23.59
N PHE A 251 -29.26 27.64 23.29
CA PHE A 251 -29.58 28.64 24.30
C PHE A 251 -31.05 28.50 24.70
N ILE A 252 -31.31 28.55 26.00
CA ILE A 252 -32.66 28.48 26.56
C ILE A 252 -33.29 29.87 26.42
N GLU A 253 -34.31 29.97 25.55
CA GLU A 253 -35.05 31.20 25.33
C GLU A 253 -36.13 31.40 26.39
N GLN A 254 -36.11 32.55 27.05
CA GLN A 254 -37.21 33.07 27.86
C GLN A 254 -37.88 34.21 27.09
N VAL A 255 -39.21 34.20 27.09
CA VAL A 255 -40.04 35.23 26.44
C VAL A 255 -40.77 36.00 27.54
N GLU A 256 -40.56 37.31 27.59
CA GLU A 256 -41.22 38.19 28.56
C GLU A 256 -41.81 39.38 27.81
N LEU A 257 -43.11 39.37 27.56
CA LEU A 257 -43.77 40.45 26.84
C LEU A 257 -44.10 41.60 27.79
N ARG A 258 -43.53 42.79 27.53
CA ARG A 258 -43.92 44.05 28.17
C ARG A 258 -44.21 45.09 27.09
N ASP A 259 -45.40 45.70 27.16
CA ASP A 259 -45.90 46.67 26.18
C ASP A 259 -45.79 46.17 24.72
N GLY A 260 -46.02 44.87 24.51
CA GLY A 260 -45.95 44.23 23.19
C GLY A 260 -44.53 43.95 22.67
N VAL A 261 -43.48 44.25 23.46
CA VAL A 261 -42.08 43.97 23.12
C VAL A 261 -41.57 42.80 23.98
N ASP A 262 -40.88 41.86 23.35
CA ASP A 262 -40.22 40.75 24.06
C ASP A 262 -38.92 41.23 24.72
N GLU A 263 -38.96 41.38 26.04
CA GLU A 263 -37.85 41.77 26.90
C GLU A 263 -37.12 40.58 27.53
N GLY A 264 -37.45 39.36 27.12
CA GLY A 264 -36.90 38.14 27.71
C GLY A 264 -35.39 37.98 27.48
N SER A 265 -34.90 36.75 27.56
CA SER A 265 -33.46 36.49 27.52
C SER A 265 -33.11 35.19 26.82
N PHE A 266 -31.84 35.06 26.45
CA PHE A 266 -31.23 33.80 26.06
C PHE A 266 -30.23 33.39 27.13
N THR A 267 -30.51 32.26 27.80
CA THR A 267 -29.62 31.71 28.80
C THR A 267 -28.72 30.66 28.14
N PRO A 268 -27.39 30.79 28.22
CA PRO A 268 -26.47 29.77 27.72
C PRO A 268 -26.73 28.42 28.41
N SER A 269 -26.61 27.32 27.68
CA SER A 269 -26.66 25.95 28.22
C SER A 269 -25.25 25.34 28.14
N PRO A 270 -24.39 25.48 29.16
CA PRO A 270 -23.01 25.03 29.09
C PRO A 270 -22.91 23.53 28.81
N PRO A 271 -22.02 23.10 27.89
CA PRO A 271 -21.85 21.68 27.63
C PRO A 271 -21.16 20.98 28.81
N PRO A 272 -21.34 19.66 28.97
CA PRO A 272 -20.54 18.88 29.90
C PRO A 272 -19.03 19.08 29.67
N PRO A 273 -18.19 18.92 30.71
CA PRO A 273 -16.74 18.91 30.55
C PRO A 273 -16.29 17.82 29.57
N ALA A 274 -15.11 18.03 28.97
CA ALA A 274 -14.50 17.06 28.07
C ALA A 274 -14.31 15.69 28.74
N SER A 275 -14.88 14.65 28.13
CA SER A 275 -14.89 13.26 28.62
C SER A 275 -13.72 12.41 28.10
N GLY A 276 -13.03 12.87 27.05
CA GLY A 276 -12.04 12.06 26.35
C GLY A 276 -10.69 11.91 27.07
N PRO A 277 -9.78 11.09 26.52
CA PRO A 277 -8.44 10.88 27.06
C PRO A 277 -7.71 12.21 27.27
N HIS A 278 -7.10 12.42 28.44
CA HIS A 278 -6.42 13.69 28.77
C HIS A 278 -7.33 14.94 28.76
N LYS A 279 -8.64 14.78 29.02
CA LYS A 279 -9.64 15.86 28.98
C LYS A 279 -9.80 16.51 27.60
N VAL A 280 -9.59 15.72 26.55
CA VAL A 280 -9.86 16.14 25.17
C VAL A 280 -11.34 16.00 24.85
N THR A 281 -11.83 16.86 23.97
CA THR A 281 -13.24 16.86 23.59
C THR A 281 -13.51 15.74 22.57
N GLU A 282 -14.42 14.83 22.91
CA GLU A 282 -14.85 13.76 22.01
C GLU A 282 -15.76 14.32 20.90
N THR A 283 -15.51 13.88 19.65
CA THR A 283 -16.29 14.25 18.47
C THR A 283 -17.73 13.75 18.56
N GLY A 284 -18.67 14.50 17.99
CA GLY A 284 -20.10 14.16 18.04
C GLY A 284 -20.78 14.48 19.37
N THR A 285 -20.06 15.07 20.34
CA THR A 285 -20.65 15.62 21.56
C THR A 285 -21.14 17.05 21.35
N TYR A 286 -22.08 17.53 22.19
CA TYR A 286 -22.51 18.93 22.18
C TYR A 286 -21.33 19.90 22.43
N ARG A 287 -20.35 19.51 23.24
CA ARG A 287 -19.12 20.30 23.42
C ARG A 287 -18.33 20.43 22.11
N SER A 288 -18.11 19.32 21.40
CA SER A 288 -17.40 19.35 20.10
C SER A 288 -18.12 20.21 19.08
N TYR A 289 -19.46 20.13 19.02
CA TYR A 289 -20.28 20.98 18.15
C TYR A 289 -20.08 22.47 18.41
N LEU A 290 -20.08 22.90 19.67
CA LEU A 290 -19.83 24.29 20.03
C LEU A 290 -18.39 24.74 19.71
N GLU A 291 -17.41 23.86 19.89
CA GLU A 291 -16.02 24.12 19.49
C GLU A 291 -15.88 24.24 17.97
N ASP A 292 -16.58 23.40 17.20
CA ASP A 292 -16.59 23.43 15.74
C ASP A 292 -17.27 24.70 15.20
N VAL A 293 -18.46 25.05 15.72
CA VAL A 293 -19.12 26.31 15.39
C VAL A 293 -18.21 27.50 15.71
N ARG A 294 -17.55 27.48 16.87
CA ARG A 294 -16.62 28.56 17.24
C ARG A 294 -15.43 28.62 16.29
N ALA A 295 -14.88 27.49 15.86
CA ALA A 295 -13.80 27.43 14.88
C ALA A 295 -14.24 28.00 13.51
N GLU A 296 -15.47 27.73 13.07
CA GLU A 296 -16.03 28.32 11.85
C GLU A 296 -16.21 29.84 11.97
N VAL A 297 -16.69 30.33 13.12
CA VAL A 297 -16.77 31.78 13.38
C VAL A 297 -15.37 32.41 13.38
N GLN A 298 -14.36 31.71 13.91
CA GLN A 298 -12.96 32.16 13.86
C GLN A 298 -12.41 32.20 12.43
N CYS A 299 -12.82 31.29 11.55
CA CYS A 299 -12.50 31.36 10.12
C CYS A 299 -13.06 32.64 9.48
N LEU A 300 -14.33 33.01 9.79
CA LEU A 300 -14.93 34.26 9.33
C LEU A 300 -14.16 35.50 9.84
N ILE A 301 -13.78 35.50 11.13
CA ILE A 301 -12.98 36.57 11.75
C ILE A 301 -11.60 36.69 11.08
N HIS A 302 -10.95 35.55 10.80
CA HIS A 302 -9.66 35.51 10.12
C HIS A 302 -9.77 36.07 8.69
N LYS A 303 -10.78 35.64 7.93
CA LYS A 303 -11.04 36.12 6.56
C LYS A 303 -11.34 37.62 6.52
N ALA A 304 -11.96 38.16 7.56
CA ALA A 304 -12.20 39.60 7.72
C ALA A 304 -10.96 40.41 8.13
N GLY A 305 -9.81 39.77 8.41
CA GLY A 305 -8.60 40.43 8.89
C GLY A 305 -8.69 40.93 10.34
N GLN A 306 -9.63 40.40 11.12
CA GLN A 306 -9.91 40.84 12.50
C GLN A 306 -9.41 39.86 13.56
N ALA A 307 -8.75 38.77 13.15
CA ALA A 307 -8.23 37.76 14.08
C ALA A 307 -7.03 38.29 14.85
N ALA A 308 -7.05 38.12 16.18
CA ALA A 308 -5.93 38.49 17.06
C ALA A 308 -4.72 37.57 16.86
N GLU A 309 -4.96 36.29 16.57
CA GLU A 309 -3.95 35.26 16.37
C GLU A 309 -4.12 34.61 15.00
N LYS A 310 -3.01 34.15 14.41
CA LYS A 310 -3.06 33.40 13.16
C LYS A 310 -3.50 31.95 13.43
N PRO A 311 -4.38 31.37 12.59
CA PRO A 311 -4.74 29.96 12.71
C PRO A 311 -3.51 29.05 12.63
N THR A 312 -3.47 28.01 13.46
CA THR A 312 -2.43 26.98 13.41
C THR A 312 -2.67 26.07 12.22
N ILE A 313 -1.88 26.23 11.15
CA ILE A 313 -1.96 25.39 9.96
C ILE A 313 -1.46 23.97 10.27
N ILE A 314 -2.27 22.96 9.92
CA ILE A 314 -1.96 21.57 10.29
C ILE A 314 -0.99 20.86 9.36
N THR A 315 -0.74 21.38 8.15
CA THR A 315 0.08 20.69 7.15
C THR A 315 1.46 20.25 7.69
N PRO A 316 2.23 21.09 8.42
CA PRO A 316 3.48 20.65 9.03
C PRO A 316 3.29 19.57 10.11
N VAL A 317 2.23 19.68 10.91
CA VAL A 317 1.86 18.71 11.96
C VAL A 317 1.52 17.36 11.34
N LEU A 318 0.76 17.36 10.24
CA LEU A 318 0.37 16.16 9.51
C LEU A 318 1.59 15.47 8.91
N HIS A 319 2.53 16.21 8.31
CA HIS A 319 3.79 15.62 7.83
C HIS A 319 4.58 14.96 8.97
N ALA A 320 4.72 15.65 10.11
CA ALA A 320 5.40 15.11 11.28
C ALA A 320 4.70 13.86 11.84
N HIS A 321 3.37 13.88 11.92
CA HIS A 321 2.59 12.76 12.45
C HIS A 321 2.64 11.53 11.53
N LEU A 322 2.69 11.72 10.21
CA LEU A 322 2.80 10.66 9.21
C LEU A 322 4.25 10.29 8.89
N GLY A 323 5.24 10.82 9.62
CA GLY A 323 6.66 10.47 9.47
C GLY A 323 7.24 10.84 8.09
N CYS A 324 6.73 11.89 7.46
CA CYS A 324 7.15 12.36 6.13
C CYS A 324 7.56 13.84 6.16
N SER A 325 7.88 14.41 5.00
CA SER A 325 8.34 15.80 4.89
C SER A 325 7.59 16.52 3.78
N GLU A 326 7.36 17.80 3.99
CA GLU A 326 6.76 18.65 2.97
C GLU A 326 7.68 18.76 1.75
N VAL A 327 7.10 18.65 0.56
CA VAL A 327 7.80 18.78 -0.70
C VAL A 327 7.60 20.19 -1.23
N PRO A 328 8.65 21.01 -1.29
CA PRO A 328 8.51 22.40 -1.69
C PRO A 328 8.05 22.49 -3.14
N ASN A 329 7.18 23.47 -3.42
CA ASN A 329 6.70 23.80 -4.76
C ASN A 329 5.99 22.65 -5.50
N ALA A 330 5.46 21.65 -4.78
CA ALA A 330 4.76 20.53 -5.40
C ALA A 330 3.58 20.98 -6.28
N ALA A 331 2.81 21.99 -5.84
CA ALA A 331 1.66 22.50 -6.56
C ALA A 331 2.00 23.24 -7.87
N THR A 332 3.18 23.86 -7.95
CA THR A 332 3.63 24.59 -9.14
C THR A 332 4.51 23.75 -10.05
N ASN A 333 4.88 22.54 -9.63
CA ASN A 333 5.69 21.63 -10.42
C ASN A 333 4.85 20.97 -11.52
N ALA A 334 5.20 21.23 -12.79
CA ALA A 334 4.49 20.68 -13.95
C ALA A 334 4.44 19.14 -14.00
N LEU A 335 5.38 18.46 -13.32
CA LEU A 335 5.49 17.00 -13.33
C LEU A 335 4.55 16.32 -12.34
N VAL A 336 3.99 17.05 -11.38
CA VAL A 336 3.22 16.49 -10.25
C VAL A 336 2.06 15.60 -10.68
N ASN A 337 1.41 15.95 -11.80
CA ASN A 337 0.25 15.24 -12.33
C ASN A 337 0.56 14.28 -13.48
N THR A 338 1.84 14.09 -13.81
CA THR A 338 2.22 13.13 -14.87
C THR A 338 2.04 11.69 -14.41
N GLU A 339 1.77 10.79 -15.36
CA GLU A 339 1.46 9.39 -15.07
C GLU A 339 2.55 8.68 -14.28
N ARG A 340 3.84 8.96 -14.53
CA ARG A 340 4.95 8.32 -13.81
C ARG A 340 4.98 8.66 -12.31
N TYR A 341 4.73 9.91 -11.93
CA TYR A 341 4.68 10.31 -10.51
C TYR A 341 3.41 9.80 -9.82
N LYS A 342 2.28 9.78 -10.54
CA LYS A 342 1.02 9.19 -10.07
C LYS A 342 1.15 7.68 -9.85
N LEU A 343 1.69 6.95 -10.83
CA LEU A 343 1.81 5.50 -10.80
C LEU A 343 2.79 5.03 -9.71
N ILE A 344 3.94 5.71 -9.56
CA ILE A 344 4.87 5.41 -8.45
C ILE A 344 4.30 5.87 -7.11
N GLY A 345 3.38 6.83 -7.10
CA GLY A 345 2.75 7.33 -5.88
C GLY A 345 3.64 8.29 -5.10
N VAL A 346 4.41 9.13 -5.79
CA VAL A 346 5.36 10.10 -5.20
C VAL A 346 5.16 11.50 -5.79
N LEU A 347 5.72 12.50 -5.12
CA LEU A 347 5.81 13.87 -5.61
C LEU A 347 7.18 14.10 -6.30
N PRO A 348 7.26 15.07 -7.24
CA PRO A 348 8.54 15.54 -7.77
C PRO A 348 9.49 16.00 -6.65
N ASN A 349 10.80 15.92 -6.87
CA ASN A 349 11.87 16.32 -5.92
C ASN A 349 11.98 15.47 -4.63
N GLN A 350 11.22 14.38 -4.47
CA GLN A 350 11.46 13.43 -3.40
C GLN A 350 12.74 12.60 -3.66
N THR A 351 13.40 12.17 -2.58
CA THR A 351 14.71 11.50 -2.69
C THR A 351 14.62 10.14 -3.38
N ARG A 352 15.73 9.67 -3.96
CA ARG A 352 15.81 8.37 -4.63
C ARG A 352 15.35 7.21 -3.74
N GLU A 353 15.60 7.25 -2.43
CA GLU A 353 15.19 6.22 -1.48
C GLU A 353 13.66 6.16 -1.36
N ILE A 354 12.98 7.32 -1.36
CA ILE A 354 11.51 7.39 -1.33
C ILE A 354 10.95 6.84 -2.66
N VAL A 355 11.52 7.25 -3.79
CA VAL A 355 11.10 6.79 -5.13
C VAL A 355 11.24 5.28 -5.25
N VAL A 356 12.41 4.73 -4.92
CA VAL A 356 12.68 3.28 -4.97
C VAL A 356 11.79 2.53 -3.97
N TYR A 357 11.59 3.05 -2.77
CA TYR A 357 10.72 2.42 -1.80
C TYR A 357 9.28 2.34 -2.29
N ALA A 358 8.73 3.44 -2.81
CA ALA A 358 7.38 3.48 -3.37
C ALA A 358 7.26 2.52 -4.57
N TYR A 359 8.23 2.52 -5.49
CA TYR A 359 8.32 1.53 -6.57
C TYR A 359 8.26 0.09 -6.06
N LYS A 360 9.08 -0.27 -5.06
CA LYS A 360 9.07 -1.63 -4.47
C LYS A 360 7.73 -1.99 -3.87
N ARG A 361 7.02 -1.04 -3.24
CA ARG A 361 5.67 -1.28 -2.71
C ARG A 361 4.67 -1.48 -3.85
N GLN A 362 4.68 -0.61 -4.87
CA GLN A 362 3.81 -0.73 -6.04
C GLN A 362 4.08 -2.01 -6.84
N TRP A 363 5.32 -2.49 -6.91
CA TRP A 363 5.70 -3.73 -7.60
C TRP A 363 4.95 -4.97 -7.09
N HIS A 364 4.69 -5.02 -5.79
CA HIS A 364 3.92 -6.08 -5.16
C HIS A 364 2.41 -5.87 -5.31
N LEU A 365 1.96 -4.62 -5.30
CA LEU A 365 0.54 -4.25 -5.33
C LEU A 365 -0.06 -4.23 -6.74
N LEU A 366 0.76 -3.99 -7.78
CA LEU A 366 0.36 -3.83 -9.17
C LEU A 366 1.14 -4.79 -10.11
N PRO A 367 1.03 -6.13 -9.96
CA PRO A 367 1.71 -7.09 -10.83
C PRO A 367 1.53 -6.84 -12.34
N SER A 368 0.32 -6.46 -12.78
CA SER A 368 0.00 -6.20 -14.20
C SER A 368 0.69 -4.95 -14.77
N ARG A 369 1.17 -4.05 -13.90
CA ARG A 369 1.76 -2.75 -14.28
C ARG A 369 3.27 -2.69 -14.10
N ARG A 370 3.95 -3.81 -13.87
CA ARG A 370 5.41 -3.85 -13.63
C ARG A 370 6.26 -3.17 -14.70
N ARG A 371 5.93 -3.38 -15.98
CA ARG A 371 6.63 -2.69 -17.08
C ARG A 371 6.45 -1.17 -17.00
N ALA A 372 5.21 -0.71 -16.81
CA ALA A 372 4.93 0.71 -16.65
C ALA A 372 5.60 1.31 -15.39
N LEU A 373 5.75 0.53 -14.31
CA LEU A 373 6.51 0.95 -13.12
C LEU A 373 8.00 1.14 -13.43
N ILE A 374 8.61 0.24 -14.21
CA ILE A 374 10.01 0.36 -14.65
C ILE A 374 10.21 1.60 -15.52
N ASP A 375 9.35 1.77 -16.52
CA ASP A 375 9.40 2.95 -17.41
C ASP A 375 9.21 4.25 -16.60
N SER A 376 8.36 4.20 -15.57
CA SER A 376 8.12 5.34 -14.67
C SER A 376 9.32 5.68 -13.79
N ILE A 377 9.99 4.70 -13.17
CA ILE A 377 11.20 4.98 -12.38
C ILE A 377 12.34 5.49 -13.24
N MET A 378 12.47 4.99 -14.48
CA MET A 378 13.45 5.48 -15.45
C MET A 378 13.16 6.93 -15.86
N GLY A 379 11.89 7.25 -16.13
CA GLY A 379 11.46 8.62 -16.40
C GLY A 379 11.72 9.57 -15.23
N ILE A 380 11.44 9.15 -14.00
CA ILE A 380 11.72 9.95 -12.79
C ILE A 380 13.23 10.15 -12.59
N ALA A 381 14.05 9.12 -12.84
CA ALA A 381 15.51 9.24 -12.76
C ALA A 381 16.04 10.31 -13.71
N ASN A 382 15.53 10.32 -14.95
CA ASN A 382 15.85 11.32 -15.96
C ASN A 382 15.38 12.73 -15.57
N ASP A 383 14.17 12.87 -15.03
CA ASP A 383 13.64 14.17 -14.59
C ASP A 383 14.49 14.82 -13.50
N ILE A 384 15.02 14.01 -12.57
CA ILE A 384 15.81 14.47 -11.42
C ILE A 384 17.29 14.59 -11.79
N GLY A 385 17.75 13.94 -12.87
CA GLY A 385 19.17 13.86 -13.23
C GLY A 385 19.98 13.03 -12.23
N ASP A 386 19.37 11.99 -11.66
CA ASP A 386 19.98 11.16 -10.62
C ASP A 386 20.61 9.90 -11.23
N GLU A 387 21.93 9.88 -11.37
CA GLU A 387 22.69 8.78 -11.97
C GLU A 387 22.50 7.46 -11.23
N ALA A 388 22.50 7.47 -9.89
CA ALA A 388 22.37 6.24 -9.13
C ALA A 388 20.96 5.66 -9.23
N LEU A 389 19.93 6.52 -9.26
CA LEU A 389 18.56 6.09 -9.52
C LEU A 389 18.40 5.57 -10.96
N SER A 390 19.12 6.16 -11.92
CA SER A 390 19.16 5.72 -13.31
C SER A 390 19.77 4.32 -13.41
N ASP A 391 20.93 4.09 -12.78
CA ASP A 391 21.57 2.77 -12.70
C ASP A 391 20.64 1.74 -12.04
N TYR A 392 19.96 2.11 -10.96
CA TYR A 392 18.97 1.25 -10.32
C TYR A 392 17.82 0.90 -11.28
N ALA A 393 17.25 1.88 -11.98
CA ALA A 393 16.17 1.67 -12.95
C ALA A 393 16.61 0.77 -14.12
N ILE A 394 17.84 0.94 -14.63
CA ILE A 394 18.44 0.08 -15.66
C ILE A 394 18.56 -1.35 -15.13
N ILE A 395 19.09 -1.54 -13.92
CA ILE A 395 19.18 -2.88 -13.29
C ILE A 395 17.78 -3.50 -13.16
N GLN A 396 16.77 -2.75 -12.73
CA GLN A 396 15.40 -3.27 -12.62
C GLN A 396 14.80 -3.63 -13.99
N SER A 397 15.04 -2.80 -15.03
CA SER A 397 14.65 -3.14 -16.40
C SER A 397 15.33 -4.41 -16.83
N SER A 398 16.66 -4.51 -16.73
CA SER A 398 17.39 -5.72 -17.12
C SER A 398 16.99 -6.95 -16.31
N LEU A 399 16.65 -6.83 -15.02
CA LEU A 399 16.16 -7.97 -14.23
C LEU A 399 14.75 -8.39 -14.66
N PHE A 400 13.86 -7.44 -14.92
CA PHE A 400 12.52 -7.72 -15.42
C PHE A 400 12.56 -8.26 -16.83
N ASP A 401 13.35 -7.64 -17.70
CA ASP A 401 13.65 -8.10 -19.04
C ASP A 401 14.23 -9.50 -18.91
N ASN A 402 15.25 -9.81 -18.11
CA ASN A 402 15.74 -11.20 -17.92
C ASN A 402 14.70 -12.19 -17.35
N GLN A 403 13.79 -11.75 -16.49
CA GLN A 403 12.66 -12.57 -16.01
C GLN A 403 11.58 -12.76 -17.08
N THR A 404 11.45 -11.82 -18.01
CA THR A 404 10.54 -11.83 -19.17
C THR A 404 11.25 -12.25 -20.46
N TYR A 405 12.57 -12.41 -20.43
CA TYR A 405 13.50 -12.74 -21.50
C TYR A 405 13.35 -14.23 -21.68
N ARG A 406 12.29 -14.55 -22.42
CA ARG A 406 12.40 -15.49 -23.50
C ARG A 406 13.48 -14.93 -24.42
N PRO A 407 14.53 -15.69 -24.77
CA PRO A 407 15.38 -15.31 -25.87
C PRO A 407 14.45 -14.97 -27.04
N ALA A 408 14.47 -13.72 -27.48
CA ALA A 408 14.02 -13.38 -28.83
C ALA A 408 15.04 -14.00 -29.79
N THR A 409 15.04 -15.33 -29.89
CA THR A 409 15.55 -15.97 -31.08
C THR A 409 14.47 -15.74 -32.12
N ASN A 410 14.80 -14.91 -33.11
CA ASN A 410 14.08 -14.82 -34.38
C ASN A 410 14.15 -16.15 -35.18
N ASP A 411 14.09 -17.30 -34.50
CA ASP A 411 14.12 -18.69 -34.98
C ASP A 411 12.99 -19.55 -34.34
N ASP A 412 11.96 -18.93 -33.73
CA ASP A 412 10.90 -19.65 -32.97
C ASP A 412 9.88 -20.44 -33.84
N ASP A 413 10.14 -20.62 -35.13
CA ASP A 413 9.34 -21.52 -35.99
C ASP A 413 9.73 -23.00 -35.80
N GLY A 414 10.69 -23.33 -34.92
CA GLY A 414 11.28 -24.66 -34.80
C GLY A 414 10.96 -25.47 -33.54
N LEU A 415 10.81 -24.86 -32.36
CA LEU A 415 10.85 -25.59 -31.08
C LEU A 415 9.50 -26.13 -30.62
N VAL A 416 8.41 -25.37 -30.75
CA VAL A 416 7.05 -25.88 -30.48
C VAL A 416 6.71 -27.03 -31.42
N PRO A 417 7.01 -26.96 -32.73
CA PRO A 417 6.86 -28.11 -33.62
C PRO A 417 7.65 -29.35 -33.18
N GLN A 418 8.88 -29.19 -32.68
CA GLN A 418 9.69 -30.30 -32.15
C GLN A 418 9.09 -30.89 -30.87
N ALA A 419 8.60 -30.05 -29.95
CA ALA A 419 7.95 -30.48 -28.72
C ALA A 419 6.65 -31.25 -29.00
N LEU A 420 5.83 -30.74 -29.93
CA LEU A 420 4.62 -31.44 -30.40
C LEU A 420 4.98 -32.80 -30.99
N ASN A 421 5.95 -32.84 -31.92
CA ASN A 421 6.42 -34.08 -32.53
C ASN A 421 6.95 -35.08 -31.49
N PHE A 422 7.69 -34.60 -30.48
CA PHE A 422 8.20 -35.44 -29.38
C PHE A 422 7.09 -36.09 -28.55
N LEU A 423 5.97 -35.37 -28.35
CA LEU A 423 4.77 -35.88 -27.70
C LEU A 423 3.86 -36.68 -28.66
N GLY A 424 4.23 -36.83 -29.93
CA GLY A 424 3.47 -37.55 -30.94
C GLY A 424 2.33 -36.75 -31.59
N LEU A 425 2.35 -35.42 -31.46
CA LEU A 425 1.36 -34.49 -32.00
C LEU A 425 1.89 -33.77 -33.24
N GLN A 426 0.97 -33.28 -34.09
CA GLN A 426 1.34 -32.58 -35.34
C GLN A 426 1.27 -31.05 -35.16
N PRO A 427 2.27 -30.29 -35.65
CA PRO A 427 2.20 -28.84 -35.70
C PRO A 427 1.14 -28.35 -36.73
N PRO A 428 0.56 -27.15 -36.56
CA PRO A 428 0.73 -26.22 -35.44
C PRO A 428 -0.05 -26.64 -34.19
N ASN A 429 0.24 -26.01 -33.05
CA ASN A 429 -0.43 -26.33 -31.78
C ASN A 429 -1.92 -25.89 -31.78
N ASN A 430 -2.80 -26.77 -32.25
CA ASN A 430 -4.26 -26.57 -32.25
C ASN A 430 -4.98 -27.45 -31.21
N TYR A 431 -4.23 -28.01 -30.26
CA TYR A 431 -4.74 -28.98 -29.28
C TYR A 431 -5.20 -28.29 -28.00
N SER A 432 -6.29 -28.79 -27.41
CA SER A 432 -6.66 -28.42 -26.04
C SER A 432 -5.61 -28.89 -25.05
N ALA A 433 -5.53 -28.24 -23.88
CA ALA A 433 -4.64 -28.64 -22.81
C ALA A 433 -4.86 -30.10 -22.39
N ASP A 434 -6.12 -30.55 -22.30
CA ASP A 434 -6.47 -31.95 -22.01
C ASP A 434 -5.88 -32.95 -23.03
N SER A 435 -5.92 -32.60 -24.32
CA SER A 435 -5.37 -33.45 -25.39
C SER A 435 -3.85 -33.55 -25.31
N LEU A 436 -3.18 -32.44 -24.96
CA LEU A 436 -1.74 -32.39 -24.75
C LEU A 436 -1.29 -33.14 -23.50
N ILE A 437 -2.02 -32.97 -22.40
CA ILE A 437 -1.84 -33.73 -21.17
C ILE A 437 -2.00 -35.23 -21.43
N GLN A 438 -2.98 -35.62 -22.25
CA GLN A 438 -3.17 -37.01 -22.62
C GLN A 438 -2.01 -37.55 -23.47
N ALA A 439 -1.51 -36.79 -24.45
CA ALA A 439 -0.35 -37.16 -25.25
C ALA A 439 0.92 -37.29 -24.38
N PHE A 440 1.10 -36.36 -23.44
CA PHE A 440 2.17 -36.40 -22.44
C PHE A 440 2.11 -37.66 -21.57
N ARG A 441 0.92 -38.01 -21.05
CA ARG A 441 0.70 -39.25 -20.27
C ARG A 441 1.04 -40.51 -21.07
N GLN A 442 0.64 -40.55 -22.34
CA GLN A 442 0.97 -41.67 -23.24
C GLN A 442 2.48 -41.78 -23.47
N LYS A 443 3.17 -40.64 -23.66
CA LYS A 443 4.63 -40.61 -23.80
C LYS A 443 5.33 -41.14 -22.54
N LEU A 444 4.89 -40.74 -21.34
CA LEU A 444 5.44 -41.26 -20.09
C LEU A 444 5.17 -42.75 -19.87
N ALA A 445 4.00 -43.25 -20.28
CA ALA A 445 3.66 -44.67 -20.16
C ALA A 445 4.47 -45.55 -21.14
N ARG A 446 4.77 -45.02 -22.33
CA ARG A 446 5.52 -45.71 -23.39
C ARG A 446 7.03 -45.65 -23.15
N ASP A 447 7.56 -44.47 -22.87
CA ASP A 447 9.00 -44.17 -22.77
C ASP A 447 9.31 -43.47 -21.42
N PRO A 448 9.18 -44.16 -20.28
CA PRO A 448 9.35 -43.53 -18.95
C PRO A 448 10.76 -43.00 -18.68
N ALA A 449 11.80 -43.53 -19.34
CA ALA A 449 13.15 -42.98 -19.23
C ALA A 449 13.25 -41.53 -19.74
N ASP A 450 12.36 -41.12 -20.65
CA ASP A 450 12.30 -39.77 -21.22
C ASP A 450 11.54 -38.77 -20.34
N ALA A 451 11.10 -39.14 -19.13
CA ALA A 451 10.16 -38.35 -18.34
C ALA A 451 10.64 -36.92 -18.03
N THR A 452 11.94 -36.72 -17.83
CA THR A 452 12.52 -35.38 -17.63
C THR A 452 12.36 -34.55 -18.91
N THR A 453 12.73 -35.11 -20.06
CA THR A 453 12.60 -34.46 -21.37
C THR A 453 11.14 -34.18 -21.72
N ALA A 454 10.24 -35.13 -21.48
CA ALA A 454 8.81 -34.95 -21.73
C ALA A 454 8.22 -33.80 -20.92
N ARG A 455 8.63 -33.64 -19.64
CA ARG A 455 8.22 -32.48 -18.81
C ARG A 455 8.76 -31.19 -19.39
N SER A 456 10.03 -31.14 -19.80
CA SER A 456 10.61 -29.96 -20.46
C SER A 456 9.87 -29.59 -21.75
N MET A 457 9.44 -30.57 -22.56
CA MET A 457 8.65 -30.33 -23.77
C MET A 457 7.24 -29.81 -23.46
N LEU A 458 6.58 -30.33 -22.41
CA LEU A 458 5.27 -29.82 -21.98
C LEU A 458 5.36 -28.38 -21.42
N LEU A 459 6.42 -28.08 -20.65
CA LEU A 459 6.73 -26.73 -20.17
C LEU A 459 6.99 -25.76 -21.33
N LEU A 460 7.74 -26.19 -22.35
CA LEU A 460 8.01 -25.39 -23.54
C LEU A 460 6.71 -25.06 -24.30
N ILE A 461 5.79 -26.02 -24.44
CA ILE A 461 4.49 -25.77 -25.09
C ILE A 461 3.63 -24.82 -24.23
N ALA A 462 3.61 -25.01 -22.91
CA ALA A 462 2.90 -24.11 -21.99
C ALA A 462 3.44 -22.67 -22.13
N GLN A 463 4.75 -22.50 -22.05
CA GLN A 463 5.41 -21.20 -22.13
C GLN A 463 5.14 -20.49 -23.46
N ASN A 464 4.85 -21.19 -24.55
CA ASN A 464 4.56 -20.58 -25.84
C ASN A 464 3.08 -20.26 -26.11
N SER A 465 2.20 -20.43 -25.12
CA SER A 465 0.80 -19.98 -25.21
C SER A 465 0.62 -18.57 -24.63
N ASN A 466 -0.38 -17.83 -25.10
CA ASN A 466 -0.85 -16.56 -24.48
C ASN A 466 -2.13 -16.75 -23.64
N ASP A 467 -2.59 -17.99 -23.47
CA ASP A 467 -3.77 -18.34 -22.67
C ASP A 467 -3.35 -18.79 -21.27
N ASP A 468 -3.65 -17.97 -20.26
CA ASP A 468 -3.27 -18.21 -18.86
C ASP A 468 -3.86 -19.50 -18.28
N LEU A 469 -5.09 -19.87 -18.66
CA LEU A 469 -5.75 -21.08 -18.18
C LEU A 469 -5.09 -22.32 -18.79
N TYR A 470 -4.79 -22.25 -20.10
CA TYR A 470 -4.05 -23.27 -20.82
C TYR A 470 -2.65 -23.49 -20.24
N GLN A 471 -1.92 -22.40 -19.96
CA GLN A 471 -0.61 -22.45 -19.31
C GLN A 471 -0.69 -23.15 -17.95
N ALA A 472 -1.60 -22.72 -17.09
CA ALA A 472 -1.73 -23.25 -15.74
C ALA A 472 -1.98 -24.77 -15.74
N GLN A 473 -2.84 -25.27 -16.63
CA GLN A 473 -3.15 -26.70 -16.75
C GLN A 473 -1.92 -27.53 -17.16
N LEU A 474 -1.13 -27.05 -18.13
CA LEU A 474 0.07 -27.76 -18.57
C LEU A 474 1.21 -27.68 -17.53
N LEU A 475 1.36 -26.55 -16.84
CA LEU A 475 2.34 -26.36 -15.77
C LEU A 475 2.06 -27.28 -14.57
N MET A 476 0.80 -27.41 -14.16
CA MET A 476 0.40 -28.32 -13.08
C MET A 476 0.71 -29.78 -13.41
N GLU A 477 0.53 -30.19 -14.67
CA GLU A 477 0.79 -31.57 -15.09
C GLU A 477 2.30 -31.86 -15.28
N ALA A 478 3.10 -30.84 -15.62
CA ALA A 478 4.55 -30.95 -15.77
C ALA A 478 5.30 -31.03 -14.43
N ASP A 479 4.61 -30.87 -13.29
CA ASP A 479 5.20 -30.90 -11.95
C ASP A 479 5.90 -32.26 -11.66
N ALA A 480 6.91 -32.22 -10.81
CA ALA A 480 7.62 -33.43 -10.38
C ALA A 480 6.70 -34.37 -9.58
N LYS A 481 5.79 -33.81 -8.77
CA LYS A 481 4.71 -34.51 -8.10
C LYS A 481 3.59 -34.72 -9.11
N MET A 482 3.71 -35.81 -9.87
CA MET A 482 2.74 -36.20 -10.89
C MET A 482 1.32 -36.33 -10.33
N SER A 483 0.32 -35.99 -11.16
CA SER A 483 -1.09 -36.18 -10.81
C SER A 483 -1.47 -37.66 -10.71
N LEU A 484 -2.49 -37.98 -9.91
CA LEU A 484 -3.04 -39.34 -9.81
C LEU A 484 -3.36 -39.96 -11.18
N ALA A 485 -3.86 -39.16 -12.13
CA ALA A 485 -4.19 -39.62 -13.48
C ALA A 485 -2.92 -39.97 -14.28
N THR A 486 -1.84 -39.18 -14.15
CA THR A 486 -0.55 -39.48 -14.76
C THR A 486 0.11 -40.71 -14.15
N SER A 487 0.10 -40.84 -12.82
CA SER A 487 0.65 -42.02 -12.15
C SER A 487 -0.04 -43.31 -12.59
N ARG A 488 -1.37 -43.27 -12.73
CA ARG A 488 -2.16 -44.40 -13.25
C ARG A 488 -1.83 -44.73 -14.70
N ALA A 489 -1.66 -43.70 -15.54
CA ALA A 489 -1.27 -43.89 -16.94
C ALA A 489 0.10 -44.57 -17.08
N ILE A 490 1.10 -44.14 -16.29
CA ILE A 490 2.45 -44.73 -16.27
C ILE A 490 2.42 -46.23 -15.91
N LEU A 491 1.58 -46.59 -14.95
CA LEU A 491 1.40 -47.97 -14.50
C LEU A 491 0.35 -48.77 -15.30
N ASP A 492 -0.30 -48.19 -16.32
CA ASP A 492 -1.41 -48.81 -17.08
C ASP A 492 -2.56 -49.32 -16.19
N LEU A 493 -2.90 -48.55 -15.15
CA LEU A 493 -4.00 -48.85 -14.24
C LEU A 493 -5.29 -48.20 -14.74
N ARG A 494 -6.18 -49.00 -15.35
CA ARG A 494 -7.40 -48.51 -16.02
C ARG A 494 -8.63 -48.37 -15.13
N ALA A 495 -8.66 -49.04 -13.98
CA ALA A 495 -9.78 -48.95 -13.04
C ALA A 495 -9.60 -47.79 -12.06
N THR A 496 -10.71 -47.17 -11.65
CA THR A 496 -10.69 -46.02 -10.73
C THR A 496 -10.41 -46.42 -9.28
N ASP A 497 -10.76 -47.65 -8.90
CA ASP A 497 -10.55 -48.25 -7.58
C ASP A 497 -9.72 -49.53 -7.70
N VAL A 498 -8.41 -49.35 -7.83
CA VAL A 498 -7.45 -50.46 -7.86
C VAL A 498 -6.97 -50.73 -6.44
N PRO A 499 -7.11 -51.96 -5.90
CA PRO A 499 -6.51 -52.33 -4.63
C PRO A 499 -5.00 -52.03 -4.62
N TRP A 500 -4.47 -51.57 -3.49
CA TRP A 500 -3.08 -51.13 -3.42
C TRP A 500 -2.09 -52.25 -3.74
N GLU A 501 -2.44 -53.51 -3.43
CA GLU A 501 -1.68 -54.70 -3.78
C GLU A 501 -1.55 -54.85 -5.30
N THR A 502 -2.61 -54.52 -6.04
CA THR A 502 -2.59 -54.58 -7.52
C THR A 502 -1.71 -53.48 -8.10
N ALA A 503 -1.76 -52.26 -7.55
CA ALA A 503 -0.86 -51.18 -7.96
C ALA A 503 0.62 -51.51 -7.67
N TYR A 504 0.89 -52.12 -6.51
CA TYR A 504 2.20 -52.60 -6.12
C TYR A 504 2.74 -53.69 -7.05
N GLU A 505 1.96 -54.75 -7.31
CA GLU A 505 2.39 -55.85 -8.19
C GLU A 505 2.65 -55.39 -9.63
N VAL A 506 1.82 -54.47 -10.14
CA VAL A 506 2.02 -53.88 -11.48
C VAL A 506 3.29 -53.04 -11.54
N ALA A 507 3.56 -52.20 -10.52
CA ALA A 507 4.79 -51.42 -10.44
C ALA A 507 6.02 -52.32 -10.31
N LYS A 508 5.98 -53.32 -9.43
CA LYS A 508 7.05 -54.30 -9.24
C LYS A 508 7.40 -55.02 -10.54
N LYS A 509 6.39 -55.52 -11.26
CA LYS A 509 6.59 -56.18 -12.56
C LYS A 509 7.22 -55.24 -13.60
N LYS A 510 6.81 -53.97 -13.65
CA LYS A 510 7.38 -52.96 -14.56
C LYS A 510 8.82 -52.60 -14.19
N ILE A 511 9.15 -52.58 -12.90
CA ILE A 511 10.51 -52.33 -12.39
C ILE A 511 11.43 -53.51 -12.71
N GLU A 512 10.99 -54.75 -12.45
CA GLU A 512 11.75 -55.96 -12.79
C GLU A 512 12.00 -56.09 -14.30
N ALA A 513 11.05 -55.63 -15.12
CA ALA A 513 11.18 -55.59 -16.57
C ALA A 513 12.01 -54.38 -17.09
N SER A 514 12.30 -53.39 -16.24
CA SER A 514 13.01 -52.17 -16.61
C SER A 514 14.51 -52.42 -16.77
N LYS A 515 15.12 -51.79 -17.79
CA LYS A 515 16.57 -51.84 -18.06
C LYS A 515 17.26 -50.50 -17.79
N SER A 516 16.51 -49.45 -17.45
CA SER A 516 17.00 -48.10 -17.22
C SER A 516 16.68 -47.68 -15.79
N LYS A 517 17.66 -47.06 -15.13
CA LYS A 517 17.51 -46.53 -13.77
C LYS A 517 16.50 -45.38 -13.75
N GLU A 518 16.45 -44.60 -14.82
CA GLU A 518 15.54 -43.48 -15.03
C GLU A 518 14.10 -43.97 -15.15
N ALA A 519 13.85 -45.01 -15.95
CA ALA A 519 12.54 -45.64 -16.05
C ALA A 519 12.09 -46.26 -14.71
N THR A 520 13.00 -46.93 -14.00
CA THR A 520 12.73 -47.49 -12.66
C THR A 520 12.36 -46.41 -11.66
N GLN A 521 13.04 -45.26 -11.68
CA GLN A 521 12.71 -44.10 -10.86
C GLN A 521 11.28 -43.61 -11.12
N VAL A 522 10.88 -43.50 -12.39
CA VAL A 522 9.55 -43.01 -12.77
C VAL A 522 8.43 -43.95 -12.34
N TYR A 523 8.65 -45.27 -12.39
CA TYR A 523 7.69 -46.24 -11.86
C TYR A 523 7.53 -46.15 -10.33
N LEU A 524 8.63 -45.92 -9.62
CA LEU A 524 8.62 -45.73 -8.16
C LEU A 524 7.96 -44.41 -7.76
N ASP A 525 8.24 -43.32 -8.48
CA ASP A 525 7.60 -42.03 -8.28
C ASP A 525 6.08 -42.11 -8.55
N ALA A 526 5.67 -42.90 -9.56
CA ALA A 526 4.26 -43.14 -9.85
C ALA A 526 3.55 -43.95 -8.76
N LEU A 527 4.22 -44.96 -8.21
CA LEU A 527 3.67 -45.75 -7.10
C LEU A 527 3.50 -44.90 -5.84
N GLU A 528 4.48 -44.05 -5.54
CA GLU A 528 4.44 -43.14 -4.39
C GLU A 528 3.35 -42.07 -4.55
N ALA A 529 3.22 -41.47 -5.73
CA ALA A 529 2.15 -40.51 -6.01
C ALA A 529 0.75 -41.13 -5.86
N ILE A 530 0.56 -42.40 -6.24
CA ILE A 530 -0.69 -43.13 -5.98
C ILE A 530 -0.90 -43.31 -4.48
N ALA A 531 0.13 -43.69 -3.72
CA ALA A 531 0.04 -43.86 -2.27
C ALA A 531 -0.37 -42.56 -1.56
N ASP A 532 0.20 -41.43 -1.98
CA ASP A 532 -0.11 -40.11 -1.43
C ASP A 532 -1.52 -39.65 -1.78
N HIS A 533 -1.94 -39.79 -3.04
CA HIS A 533 -3.29 -39.38 -3.47
C HIS A 533 -4.41 -40.29 -2.94
N THR A 534 -4.13 -41.55 -2.66
CA THR A 534 -5.09 -42.52 -2.10
C THR A 534 -5.01 -42.65 -0.57
N TYR A 535 -4.10 -41.90 0.07
CA TYR A 535 -3.83 -41.98 1.51
C TYR A 535 -3.59 -43.42 2.00
N SER A 536 -2.89 -44.25 1.22
CA SER A 536 -2.62 -45.64 1.56
C SER A 536 -1.27 -45.80 2.27
N PRO A 537 -1.23 -45.94 3.61
CA PRO A 537 0.02 -46.11 4.35
C PRO A 537 0.71 -47.44 4.01
N ALA A 538 -0.06 -48.49 3.73
CA ALA A 538 0.47 -49.79 3.31
C ALA A 538 1.21 -49.69 1.97
N LEU A 539 0.61 -49.00 0.98
CA LEU A 539 1.26 -48.77 -0.32
C LEU A 539 2.51 -47.90 -0.20
N LYS A 540 2.45 -46.89 0.68
CA LYS A 540 3.58 -45.99 0.93
C LYS A 540 4.77 -46.74 1.52
N GLN A 541 4.52 -47.63 2.49
CA GLN A 541 5.55 -48.49 3.06
C GLN A 541 6.12 -49.46 2.01
N ALA A 542 5.24 -50.13 1.25
CA ALA A 542 5.67 -51.06 0.20
C ALA A 542 6.50 -50.35 -0.90
N SER A 543 6.13 -49.12 -1.28
CA SER A 543 6.91 -48.28 -2.21
C SER A 543 8.29 -47.92 -1.68
N MET A 544 8.43 -47.65 -0.38
CA MET A 544 9.73 -47.36 0.25
C MET A 544 10.64 -48.60 0.28
N GLU A 545 10.08 -49.77 0.57
CA GLU A 545 10.81 -51.04 0.53
C GLU A 545 11.31 -51.35 -0.89
N LEU A 546 10.44 -51.16 -1.90
CA LEU A 546 10.79 -51.36 -3.31
C LEU A 546 11.88 -50.38 -3.80
N ARG A 547 11.86 -49.12 -3.36
CA ARG A 547 12.94 -48.14 -3.61
C ARG A 547 14.28 -48.61 -3.05
N ARG A 548 14.27 -49.15 -1.83
CA ARG A 548 15.47 -49.66 -1.14
C ARG A 548 16.06 -50.87 -1.86
N GLU A 549 15.23 -51.82 -2.28
CA GLU A 549 15.66 -53.02 -3.02
C GLU A 549 16.33 -52.67 -4.35
N ASN A 550 15.92 -51.57 -4.98
CA ASN A 550 16.47 -51.10 -6.26
C ASN A 550 17.65 -50.10 -6.10
N GLY A 551 18.18 -49.91 -4.89
CA GLY A 551 19.33 -49.04 -4.63
C GLY A 551 19.05 -47.54 -4.87
N ILE A 552 17.78 -47.14 -4.81
CA ILE A 552 17.32 -45.76 -4.97
C ILE A 552 17.02 -45.20 -3.58
N TYR A 553 18.08 -44.74 -2.90
CA TYR A 553 18.00 -44.26 -1.51
C TYR A 553 17.34 -42.87 -1.42
N GLY A 554 16.37 -42.74 -0.52
CA GLY A 554 15.93 -41.45 0.00
C GLY A 554 17.02 -40.84 0.90
N ALA A 555 17.23 -39.54 0.79
CA ALA A 555 18.24 -38.81 1.56
C ALA A 555 18.04 -38.99 3.08
N LYS A 556 18.88 -39.83 3.72
CA LYS A 556 19.40 -39.68 5.10
C LYS A 556 20.38 -40.82 5.48
N GLY A 557 21.63 -40.45 5.75
CA GLY A 557 22.52 -41.07 6.75
C GLY A 557 23.37 -42.28 6.35
N ASN A 558 24.68 -42.06 6.18
CA ASN A 558 25.72 -42.78 6.94
C ASN A 558 27.05 -42.02 6.83
N GLY A 559 27.61 -41.65 7.99
CA GLY A 559 28.97 -41.09 8.12
C GLY A 559 30.00 -42.22 8.11
N ASP A 560 31.10 -41.98 7.40
CA ASP A 560 32.29 -42.83 7.41
C ASP A 560 33.36 -42.14 8.28
N ASP A 561 33.82 -42.85 9.32
CA ASP A 561 34.64 -42.33 10.42
C ASP A 561 36.13 -42.62 10.14
N GLY A 562 36.69 -41.88 9.18
CA GLY A 562 38.13 -41.90 8.85
C GLY A 562 38.73 -40.49 8.85
N PRO A 563 40.04 -40.31 9.15
CA PRO A 563 40.67 -39.00 9.18
C PRO A 563 40.63 -38.33 7.80
N VAL A 564 40.08 -37.11 7.77
CA VAL A 564 39.81 -36.32 6.55
C VAL A 564 41.09 -35.99 5.79
N ASN A 565 41.16 -36.37 4.51
CA ASN A 565 42.26 -36.04 3.60
C ASN A 565 41.96 -34.76 2.83
N TYR A 566 42.61 -33.65 3.20
CA TYR A 566 42.43 -32.32 2.60
C TYR A 566 43.02 -32.13 1.19
N ALA A 567 43.69 -33.15 0.63
CA ALA A 567 44.29 -33.08 -0.71
C ALA A 567 43.37 -33.60 -1.83
N LEU A 568 42.18 -34.09 -1.49
CA LEU A 568 41.19 -34.61 -2.45
C LEU A 568 40.00 -33.64 -2.55
N PRO A 569 39.37 -33.49 -3.74
CA PRO A 569 38.13 -32.73 -3.86
C PRO A 569 37.06 -33.35 -2.95
N VAL A 570 36.44 -32.52 -2.13
CA VAL A 570 35.38 -32.96 -1.21
C VAL A 570 34.18 -33.43 -2.03
N GLY A 571 33.76 -34.68 -1.83
CA GLY A 571 32.53 -35.21 -2.42
C GLY A 571 31.30 -34.59 -1.75
N LEU A 572 30.27 -34.27 -2.53
CA LEU A 572 29.05 -33.59 -2.10
C LEU A 572 28.09 -34.54 -1.33
N HIS A 573 27.61 -34.11 -0.16
CA HIS A 573 26.36 -34.62 0.41
C HIS A 573 25.18 -33.77 -0.10
N ASN A 574 24.24 -34.41 -0.78
CA ASN A 574 23.05 -33.76 -1.34
C ASN A 574 22.00 -33.50 -0.24
N ILE A 575 21.76 -32.24 0.09
CA ILE A 575 20.80 -31.80 1.12
C ILE A 575 19.52 -31.17 0.51
N GLY A 576 19.22 -31.43 -0.77
CA GLY A 576 18.06 -30.83 -1.44
C GLY A 576 18.25 -29.34 -1.75
N ASN A 577 17.14 -28.62 -1.96
CA ASN A 577 16.92 -27.39 -2.77
C ASN A 577 17.88 -26.18 -2.65
N THR A 578 18.93 -26.24 -1.84
CA THR A 578 20.05 -25.27 -1.81
C THR A 578 21.31 -25.78 -2.52
N CYS A 579 21.29 -27.02 -3.03
CA CYS A 579 22.45 -27.72 -3.55
C CYS A 579 23.09 -27.04 -4.77
N TYR A 580 22.33 -26.38 -5.65
CA TYR A 580 22.92 -25.77 -6.85
C TYR A 580 23.82 -24.58 -6.50
N LEU A 581 23.30 -23.65 -5.69
CA LEU A 581 24.05 -22.44 -5.30
C LEU A 581 25.21 -22.78 -4.34
N ASN A 582 24.98 -23.68 -3.38
CA ASN A 582 26.04 -24.05 -2.44
C ASN A 582 27.17 -24.84 -3.12
N SER A 583 26.84 -25.71 -4.09
CA SER A 583 27.86 -26.41 -4.90
C SER A 583 28.60 -25.46 -5.83
N LEU A 584 27.91 -24.48 -6.43
CA LEU A 584 28.54 -23.48 -7.30
C LEU A 584 29.50 -22.57 -6.52
N LEU A 585 29.09 -22.12 -5.33
CA LEU A 585 29.91 -21.29 -4.44
C LEU A 585 31.14 -22.07 -3.94
N GLN A 586 30.96 -23.32 -3.51
CA GLN A 586 32.08 -24.19 -3.09
C GLN A 586 33.02 -24.55 -4.26
N TYR A 587 32.49 -24.70 -5.49
CA TYR A 587 33.31 -24.86 -6.67
C TYR A 587 34.09 -23.57 -6.99
N LEU A 588 33.45 -22.40 -6.91
CA LEU A 588 34.12 -21.09 -7.05
C LEU A 588 35.23 -20.88 -6.01
N PHE A 589 35.08 -21.42 -4.79
CA PHE A 589 36.12 -21.43 -3.76
C PHE A 589 37.39 -22.20 -4.18
N THR A 590 37.27 -23.20 -5.06
CA THR A 590 38.42 -23.95 -5.61
C THR A 590 39.10 -23.28 -6.80
N VAL A 591 38.48 -22.26 -7.40
CA VAL A 591 39.03 -21.52 -8.55
C VAL A 591 39.76 -20.27 -8.06
N LYS A 592 41.00 -20.47 -7.57
CA LYS A 592 41.92 -19.39 -7.14
C LYS A 592 41.92 -18.15 -8.07
N PRO A 593 41.93 -18.29 -9.42
CA PRO A 593 41.85 -17.13 -10.32
C PRO A 593 40.57 -16.29 -10.20
N ILE A 594 39.40 -16.92 -10.04
CA ILE A 594 38.12 -16.20 -9.93
C ILE A 594 38.03 -15.51 -8.57
N ARG A 595 38.46 -16.19 -7.50
CA ARG A 595 38.53 -15.61 -6.16
C ARG A 595 39.43 -14.38 -6.13
N ASP A 596 40.62 -14.46 -6.73
CA ASP A 596 41.56 -13.34 -6.72
C ASP A 596 41.03 -12.15 -7.56
N ILE A 597 40.27 -12.41 -8.63
CA ILE A 597 39.54 -11.38 -9.41
C ILE A 597 38.40 -10.75 -8.60
N VAL A 598 37.63 -11.54 -7.85
CA VAL A 598 36.50 -11.03 -7.04
C VAL A 598 37.00 -10.21 -5.85
N LEU A 599 38.07 -10.66 -5.19
CA LEU A 599 38.68 -9.97 -4.05
C LEU A 599 39.39 -8.67 -4.44
N ASN A 600 40.02 -8.62 -5.62
CA ASN A 600 40.69 -7.43 -6.15
C ASN A 600 39.89 -6.76 -7.27
N TYR A 601 38.56 -6.92 -7.27
CA TYR A 601 37.72 -6.47 -8.39
C TYR A 601 37.84 -4.98 -8.68
N ASP A 602 38.12 -4.15 -7.66
CA ASP A 602 38.31 -2.71 -7.86
C ASP A 602 39.50 -2.36 -8.75
N ASP A 603 40.48 -3.26 -8.87
CA ASP A 603 41.65 -3.10 -9.72
C ASP A 603 41.43 -3.60 -11.16
N VAL A 604 40.37 -4.40 -11.38
CA VAL A 604 40.06 -5.06 -12.66
C VAL A 604 38.68 -4.71 -13.21
N LYS A 605 37.90 -3.87 -12.51
CA LYS A 605 36.57 -3.44 -12.93
C LYS A 605 36.65 -2.60 -14.19
N LEU A 606 35.71 -2.81 -15.10
CA LEU A 606 35.55 -1.95 -16.24
C LEU A 606 35.01 -0.59 -15.79
N ALA A 607 35.62 0.51 -16.22
CA ALA A 607 35.08 1.84 -16.00
C ALA A 607 33.79 2.03 -16.83
N LEU A 608 32.81 2.75 -16.27
CA LEU A 608 31.50 2.96 -16.88
C LEU A 608 31.46 4.18 -17.84
N ASP A 609 32.60 4.60 -18.36
CA ASP A 609 32.67 5.59 -19.44
C ASP A 609 32.47 4.93 -20.81
N ASP A 610 31.96 5.70 -21.76
CA ASP A 610 31.58 5.20 -23.08
C ASP A 610 32.78 4.64 -23.86
N GLU A 611 33.99 5.18 -23.67
CA GLU A 611 35.21 4.68 -24.32
C GLU A 611 35.58 3.27 -23.83
N SER A 612 35.56 3.05 -22.51
CA SER A 612 35.88 1.76 -21.88
C SER A 612 34.84 0.68 -22.20
N ILE A 613 33.56 1.04 -22.25
CA ILE A 613 32.46 0.13 -22.61
C ILE A 613 32.58 -0.29 -24.08
N HIS A 614 32.80 0.65 -24.99
CA HIS A 614 32.95 0.34 -26.43
C HIS A 614 34.22 -0.47 -26.75
N ALA A 615 35.29 -0.31 -25.97
CA ALA A 615 36.52 -1.07 -26.13
C ALA A 615 36.39 -2.53 -25.65
N ARG A 616 35.37 -2.86 -24.86
CA ARG A 616 35.19 -4.20 -24.28
C ARG A 616 34.38 -5.11 -25.21
N LEU A 617 35.00 -6.21 -25.63
CA LEU A 617 34.40 -7.22 -26.50
C LEU A 617 34.09 -8.50 -25.71
N LEU A 618 32.87 -9.01 -25.83
CA LEU A 618 32.38 -10.19 -25.12
C LEU A 618 32.48 -11.46 -26.01
N GLY A 619 33.08 -12.52 -25.44
CA GLY A 619 33.16 -13.86 -26.06
C GLY A 619 34.00 -13.95 -27.34
N GLY A 620 34.04 -15.14 -27.95
CA GLY A 620 34.77 -15.40 -29.20
C GLY A 620 34.22 -14.67 -30.44
N ASN A 621 32.98 -14.19 -30.36
CA ASN A 621 32.27 -13.51 -31.45
C ASN A 621 32.46 -11.98 -31.44
N LYS A 622 33.22 -11.43 -30.48
CA LYS A 622 33.53 -9.99 -30.38
C LYS A 622 32.29 -9.08 -30.38
N MET A 623 31.25 -9.42 -29.63
CA MET A 623 30.10 -8.53 -29.47
C MET A 623 30.48 -7.33 -28.59
N GLN A 624 29.99 -6.14 -28.95
CA GLN A 624 30.15 -4.95 -28.13
C GLN A 624 29.22 -5.03 -26.92
N MET A 625 29.78 -4.75 -25.75
CA MET A 625 29.00 -4.70 -24.51
C MET A 625 28.18 -3.42 -24.46
N ASP A 626 26.91 -3.52 -24.08
CA ASP A 626 26.09 -2.34 -23.84
C ASP A 626 26.24 -1.81 -22.39
N ARG A 627 25.78 -0.57 -22.17
CA ARG A 627 25.87 0.07 -20.85
C ARG A 627 25.06 -0.65 -19.77
N GLY A 628 23.92 -1.24 -20.13
CA GLY A 628 23.11 -2.03 -19.21
C GLY A 628 23.84 -3.28 -18.74
N GLU A 629 24.46 -4.02 -19.67
CA GLU A 629 25.31 -5.17 -19.39
C GLU A 629 26.50 -4.79 -18.50
N ALA A 630 27.14 -3.64 -18.76
CA ALA A 630 28.25 -3.13 -17.96
C ALA A 630 27.85 -2.86 -16.49
N VAL A 631 26.70 -2.19 -16.29
CA VAL A 631 26.16 -1.87 -14.95
C VAL A 631 25.73 -3.14 -14.21
N VAL A 632 25.07 -4.09 -14.89
CA VAL A 632 24.68 -5.38 -14.32
C VAL A 632 25.91 -6.20 -13.91
N ALA A 633 26.95 -6.22 -14.73
CA ALA A 633 28.20 -6.91 -14.42
C ALA A 633 28.89 -6.35 -13.16
N GLN A 634 28.87 -5.03 -12.97
CA GLN A 634 29.37 -4.41 -11.72
C GLN A 634 28.48 -4.72 -10.51
N ALA A 635 27.15 -4.71 -10.67
CA ALA A 635 26.21 -5.02 -9.59
C ALA A 635 26.32 -6.48 -9.10
N CYS A 636 26.74 -7.40 -9.97
CA CYS A 636 26.98 -8.81 -9.66
C CYS A 636 28.05 -8.98 -8.55
N LYS A 637 29.13 -8.17 -8.54
CA LYS A 637 30.17 -8.16 -7.49
C LYS A 637 29.55 -7.95 -6.11
N SER A 638 28.67 -6.96 -5.97
CA SER A 638 28.03 -6.61 -4.68
C SER A 638 27.17 -7.75 -4.14
N HIS A 639 26.56 -8.56 -5.01
CA HIS A 639 25.78 -9.73 -4.62
C HIS A 639 26.69 -10.90 -4.21
N ILE A 640 27.76 -11.16 -4.97
CA ILE A 640 28.74 -12.22 -4.67
C ILE A 640 29.49 -11.92 -3.35
N ALA A 641 29.93 -10.68 -3.14
CA ALA A 641 30.62 -10.25 -1.92
C ALA A 641 29.76 -10.39 -0.65
N LYS A 642 28.45 -10.09 -0.74
CA LYS A 642 27.48 -10.28 0.36
C LYS A 642 27.21 -11.76 0.66
N ALA A 643 27.17 -12.61 -0.37
CA ALA A 643 27.06 -14.06 -0.18
C ALA A 643 28.29 -14.66 0.53
N THR A 644 29.46 -14.04 0.37
CA THR A 644 30.74 -14.49 0.96
C THR A 644 30.88 -14.08 2.44
N THR A 645 30.33 -12.94 2.86
CA THR A 645 30.34 -12.52 4.27
C THR A 645 29.35 -13.27 5.14
N ALA A 646 28.22 -13.71 4.58
CA ALA A 646 27.22 -14.51 5.30
C ALA A 646 27.73 -15.90 5.72
N THR A 647 28.74 -16.44 5.03
CA THR A 647 29.34 -17.76 5.34
C THR A 647 30.41 -17.72 6.44
N ASN A 648 30.94 -16.54 6.79
CA ASN A 648 31.99 -16.39 7.81
C ASN A 648 31.46 -16.28 9.25
N ILE A 649 30.14 -16.32 9.47
CA ILE A 649 29.54 -16.22 10.82
C ILE A 649 29.28 -17.61 11.45
N GLU A 650 29.38 -18.72 10.69
CA GLU A 650 29.11 -20.08 11.21
C GLU A 650 30.35 -20.98 11.36
N LEU A 651 31.57 -20.44 11.32
CA LEU A 651 32.80 -21.23 11.53
C LEU A 651 33.68 -20.75 12.70
N THR A 652 33.07 -20.09 13.69
CA THR A 652 33.62 -19.99 15.05
C THR A 652 32.54 -20.39 16.05
N GLY A 653 32.42 -21.70 16.25
CA GLY A 653 31.61 -22.36 17.27
C GLY A 653 32.16 -23.75 17.50
#